data_AF-A0A7V3TZF0-F1
#
_entry.id   AF-A0A7V3TZF0-F1
#
_cell.length_a   1.000
_cell.length_b   1.000
_cell.length_c   1.000
_cell.angle_alpha   90.00
_cell.angle_beta   90.00
_cell.angle_gamma   90.00
#
_symmetry.space_group_name_H-M   'P 1'
#
loop_
_entity.id
_entity.type
_entity.pdbx_description
1 polymer ?
#
loop_
_entity_poly.entity_id
_entity_poly.type
_entity_poly.pdbx_seq_one_letter_code
_entity_poly.pdbx_strand_id
1 'polypeptide(L)'
;MCQRARIIGLLAVTVAASSLFQQAGPFAEEFAPCPVSWDAGDSLIDLSFLLEKPAGKDGFITIKDGHLAAASGKRIRFWGVNFSGQGCLPPKEHAPIIARRLARWGINCVRFHFFDRPAPNGIIAANRDDTRQLDPEMLDRLDYIVYQLKENGIYVDLNLNVARSYKAGDGVKDYEYLGFAKGLTYFDPRLLELQREYAQQLLTHRNPYTGNEYRNEPGVALIEFVNENSLVEAWMDGRLQGLNTRKNPGTWTDITKSYAEDLSKLYNEWLQKNVSPEVRRQIAAEAGVGEGELIPRLRPAEFAKASQLRFHTEAQFYMAVEKEYFLSMKRFLKEELGVKQLLIGNSDHGHGHTGYPIVVGTSLLDVVDGHVYWQHPSYIRDPQTGRTIGFRIPNTPMVVDPLHSTVVQLARTPVVGKPYTVSEVNHPFPHQYACEGVPILAAYAAFQDWDGIFWYTLMHQEVVGKEPRIAGHFDLALDPVKMTQLAACSLAFIRGDVQTAREVVTRTYTPEQVRESIRLTGRRDLMPFFTPGFPLALPLKHAVRVASFDGPPFTEIPFPDENPIVADTGQIKWFVKNGTAGLVVVDSPRWKAVVGHLKEVPDRPLQVDVKVENDFAAITMCSLDDQPIARARRILVSATARVGNTGQKWNADRTTLEDWGRAPTVIEVVRGDVEIKGWSAKRIDCQPLDANGRPLGTAFQASPMDNGWRITLGGQPATWYLLTVEY
;
A
#
# COMPACT_ATOMS: atom_id res chain seq x y z
N MET A 1 28.14 -58.30 -22.73
CA MET A 1 28.62 -59.62 -22.26
C MET A 1 28.61 -59.62 -20.73
N CYS A 2 28.06 -60.70 -20.13
CA CYS A 2 27.99 -61.01 -18.67
C CYS A 2 27.13 -60.05 -17.80
N GLN A 3 25.91 -60.35 -17.32
CA GLN A 3 25.36 -61.54 -16.62
C GLN A 3 26.03 -61.74 -15.24
N ARG A 4 25.38 -61.48 -14.09
CA ARG A 4 24.47 -62.32 -13.27
C ARG A 4 24.29 -61.60 -11.90
N ALA A 5 23.29 -61.75 -11.02
CA ALA A 5 22.15 -62.65 -10.80
C ALA A 5 21.13 -61.92 -9.86
N ARG A 6 19.83 -61.87 -10.19
CA ARG A 6 18.69 -62.64 -9.64
C ARG A 6 18.43 -62.50 -8.12
N ILE A 7 17.18 -62.14 -7.77
CA ILE A 7 16.21 -63.05 -7.15
C ILE A 7 14.77 -62.54 -7.43
N ILE A 8 13.92 -63.49 -7.79
CA ILE A 8 12.47 -63.38 -8.04
C ILE A 8 11.75 -63.75 -6.76
N GLY A 9 10.68 -63.02 -6.43
CA GLY A 9 9.71 -63.42 -5.42
C GLY A 9 8.38 -62.72 -5.67
N LEU A 10 7.49 -63.36 -6.42
CA LEU A 10 6.09 -62.97 -6.60
C LEU A 10 5.29 -63.62 -5.47
N LEU A 11 4.57 -62.85 -4.67
CA LEU A 11 3.47 -63.36 -3.85
C LEU A 11 2.39 -62.29 -3.71
N ALA A 12 1.18 -62.69 -4.12
CA ALA A 12 -0.03 -61.90 -4.11
C ALA A 12 -0.38 -61.41 -2.71
N VAL A 13 -0.79 -60.14 -2.59
CA VAL A 13 -1.39 -59.59 -1.38
C VAL A 13 -2.84 -59.23 -1.68
N THR A 14 -3.70 -59.96 -0.99
CA THR A 14 -5.14 -59.81 -0.90
C THR A 14 -5.50 -58.52 -0.16
N VAL A 15 -6.56 -57.87 -0.63
CA VAL A 15 -7.18 -56.67 -0.06
C VAL A 15 -7.59 -56.90 1.40
N ALA A 16 -7.04 -56.10 2.31
CA ALA A 16 -7.63 -55.83 3.62
C ALA A 16 -7.52 -54.32 3.89
N ALA A 17 -8.63 -53.63 3.63
CA ALA A 17 -8.83 -52.23 3.97
C ALA A 17 -8.70 -52.07 5.50
N SER A 18 -7.69 -51.34 5.94
CA SER A 18 -7.56 -50.87 7.31
C SER A 18 -7.65 -49.35 7.27
N SER A 19 -8.82 -48.88 7.71
CA SER A 19 -9.23 -47.51 7.92
C SER A 19 -8.30 -46.76 8.88
N LEU A 20 -7.57 -45.79 8.33
CA LEU A 20 -7.00 -44.65 9.04
C LEU A 20 -7.32 -43.38 8.24
N PHE A 21 -8.62 -43.10 8.12
CA PHE A 21 -9.14 -41.80 7.68
C PHE A 21 -10.29 -41.43 8.63
N GLN A 22 -9.95 -40.66 9.67
CA GLN A 22 -10.77 -39.76 10.47
C GLN A 22 -9.91 -39.40 11.69
N GLN A 23 -9.61 -38.13 11.97
CA GLN A 23 -10.59 -37.08 12.17
C GLN A 23 -10.17 -35.78 11.45
N ALA A 24 -10.93 -35.40 10.43
CA ALA A 24 -11.29 -33.99 10.31
C ALA A 24 -12.17 -33.68 11.52
N GLY A 25 -11.75 -32.73 12.35
CA GLY A 25 -12.57 -32.26 13.48
C GLY A 25 -13.94 -31.76 12.99
N PRO A 26 -15.01 -31.91 13.79
CA PRO A 26 -16.36 -31.55 13.39
C PRO A 26 -16.60 -30.06 13.60
N PHE A 27 -16.06 -29.21 12.73
CA PHE A 27 -16.62 -27.89 12.47
C PHE A 27 -16.42 -27.60 10.98
N ALA A 28 -17.47 -27.80 10.19
CA ALA A 28 -17.55 -27.11 8.92
C ALA A 28 -17.34 -25.62 9.19
N GLU A 29 -16.39 -24.97 8.51
CA GLU A 29 -16.10 -23.55 8.66
C GLU A 29 -17.42 -22.77 8.48
N GLU A 30 -18.06 -22.38 9.58
CA GLU A 30 -19.41 -21.80 9.52
C GLU A 30 -19.28 -20.30 9.25
N PHE A 31 -19.00 -19.99 7.99
CA PHE A 31 -19.02 -18.64 7.46
C PHE A 31 -20.46 -18.09 7.49
N ALA A 32 -20.64 -16.90 8.03
CA ALA A 32 -21.94 -16.24 8.12
C ALA A 32 -22.01 -15.02 7.19
N PRO A 33 -23.17 -14.74 6.55
CA PRO A 33 -23.35 -13.55 5.72
C PRO A 33 -23.10 -12.26 6.50
N CYS A 34 -22.30 -11.36 5.92
CA CYS A 34 -22.02 -10.03 6.47
C CYS A 34 -21.84 -9.01 5.34
N PRO A 35 -22.91 -8.68 4.60
CA PRO A 35 -22.83 -7.79 3.44
C PRO A 35 -22.56 -6.34 3.84
N VAL A 36 -21.69 -5.67 3.09
CA VAL A 36 -21.55 -4.21 3.11
C VAL A 36 -22.47 -3.60 2.06
N SER A 37 -23.20 -2.55 2.43
CA SER A 37 -24.00 -1.74 1.50
C SER A 37 -23.52 -0.29 1.48
N TRP A 38 -23.67 0.33 0.31
CA TRP A 38 -23.35 1.75 0.07
C TRP A 38 -24.64 2.56 -0.14
N ASP A 39 -25.66 2.29 0.67
CA ASP A 39 -26.93 3.01 0.70
C ASP A 39 -26.91 4.16 1.73
N ALA A 40 -27.80 5.12 1.56
CA ALA A 40 -28.02 6.16 2.56
C ALA A 40 -28.80 5.55 3.74
N GLY A 41 -28.11 5.31 4.86
CA GLY A 41 -28.77 4.90 6.10
C GLY A 41 -27.92 5.12 7.34
N ASP A 42 -28.55 5.02 8.49
CA ASP A 42 -27.97 5.41 9.78
C ASP A 42 -26.82 4.50 10.23
N SER A 43 -26.07 5.00 11.21
CA SER A 43 -24.97 4.31 11.91
C SER A 43 -25.06 4.64 13.38
N LEU A 44 -24.65 3.72 14.24
CA LEU A 44 -24.22 4.08 15.59
C LEU A 44 -22.77 4.59 15.63
N ILE A 45 -22.01 4.36 14.56
CA ILE A 45 -20.60 4.79 14.40
C ILE A 45 -20.51 5.87 13.32
N ASP A 46 -20.16 7.08 13.75
CA ASP A 46 -19.87 8.22 12.88
C ASP A 46 -18.59 8.90 13.37
N LEU A 47 -17.52 8.73 12.58
CA LEU A 47 -16.19 9.27 12.86
C LEU A 47 -15.93 10.59 12.13
N SER A 48 -16.94 11.20 11.51
CA SER A 48 -16.77 12.46 10.77
C SER A 48 -16.39 13.64 11.65
N PHE A 49 -16.47 13.51 12.98
CA PHE A 49 -15.91 14.47 13.93
C PHE A 49 -14.37 14.56 13.88
N LEU A 50 -13.69 13.58 13.29
CA LEU A 50 -12.24 13.61 13.06
C LEU A 50 -11.86 14.54 11.89
N LEU A 51 -12.84 14.93 11.06
CA LEU A 51 -12.62 15.64 9.81
C LEU A 51 -13.10 17.09 9.93
N GLU A 52 -12.18 18.03 9.69
CA GLU A 52 -12.55 19.44 9.61
C GLU A 52 -13.17 19.76 8.24
N LYS A 53 -14.36 20.38 8.25
CA LYS A 53 -15.14 20.66 7.05
C LYS A 53 -15.22 22.17 6.76
N PRO A 54 -15.18 22.59 5.48
CA PRO A 54 -14.74 21.80 4.32
C PRO A 54 -13.22 21.53 4.38
N ALA A 55 -12.74 20.56 3.60
CA ALA A 55 -11.31 20.32 3.44
C ALA A 55 -10.63 21.59 2.89
N GLY A 56 -9.49 21.95 3.46
CA GLY A 56 -8.73 23.14 3.04
C GLY A 56 -9.34 24.48 3.48
N LYS A 57 -10.31 24.49 4.40
CA LYS A 57 -10.96 25.74 4.88
C LYS A 57 -9.96 26.81 5.37
N ASP A 58 -8.83 26.39 5.94
CA ASP A 58 -7.82 27.28 6.51
C ASP A 58 -6.73 27.66 5.49
N GLY A 59 -6.73 27.05 4.31
CA GLY A 59 -5.70 27.20 3.29
C GLY A 59 -5.05 25.87 2.91
N PHE A 60 -3.97 25.94 2.12
CA PHE A 60 -3.26 24.79 1.61
C PHE A 60 -2.55 24.01 2.72
N ILE A 61 -2.38 22.71 2.51
CA ILE A 61 -1.49 21.88 3.32
C ILE A 61 -0.06 22.38 3.16
N THR A 62 0.66 22.43 4.27
CA THR A 62 2.05 22.88 4.36
C THR A 62 2.92 21.82 5.04
N ILE A 63 4.22 22.08 5.10
CA ILE A 63 5.18 21.27 5.85
C ILE A 63 5.66 22.07 7.05
N LYS A 64 5.55 21.49 8.25
CA LYS A 64 6.08 22.05 9.49
C LYS A 64 6.84 20.97 10.24
N ASP A 65 8.07 21.27 10.63
CA ASP A 65 8.95 20.36 11.39
C ASP A 65 9.09 18.97 10.74
N GLY A 66 9.11 18.92 9.40
CA GLY A 66 9.21 17.68 8.62
C GLY A 66 7.90 16.90 8.48
N HIS A 67 6.76 17.48 8.84
CA HIS A 67 5.46 16.80 8.84
C HIS A 67 4.37 17.59 8.10
N LEU A 68 3.32 16.90 7.68
CA LEU A 68 2.16 17.54 7.07
C LEU A 68 1.41 18.38 8.11
N ALA A 69 1.04 19.60 7.73
CA ALA A 69 0.30 20.51 8.59
C ALA A 69 -0.78 21.27 7.82
N ALA A 70 -1.88 21.57 8.49
CA ALA A 70 -2.84 22.57 8.03
C ALA A 70 -2.14 23.94 7.89
N ALA A 71 -2.73 24.87 7.15
CA ALA A 71 -2.25 26.26 7.08
C ALA A 71 -2.13 26.93 8.46
N SER A 72 -2.93 26.51 9.45
CA SER A 72 -2.84 26.94 10.85
C SER A 72 -1.60 26.42 11.60
N GLY A 73 -0.84 25.50 11.00
CA GLY A 73 0.30 24.82 11.61
C GLY A 73 -0.07 23.60 12.46
N LYS A 74 -1.35 23.21 12.51
CA LYS A 74 -1.82 21.99 13.18
C LYS A 74 -1.38 20.75 12.38
N ARG A 75 -0.81 19.75 13.05
CA ARG A 75 -0.42 18.46 12.44
C ARG A 75 -1.62 17.80 11.74
N ILE A 76 -1.39 17.30 10.53
CA ILE A 76 -2.33 16.47 9.77
C ILE A 76 -1.70 15.10 9.55
N ARG A 77 -2.54 14.06 9.66
CA ARG A 77 -2.22 12.70 9.23
C ARG A 77 -3.31 12.23 8.28
N PHE A 78 -2.93 11.81 7.08
CA PHE A 78 -3.88 11.32 6.09
C PHE A 78 -4.18 9.83 6.29
N TRP A 79 -5.42 9.52 6.65
CA TRP A 79 -5.96 8.18 6.64
C TRP A 79 -6.86 8.07 5.40
N GLY A 80 -6.29 7.56 4.32
CA GLY A 80 -6.85 7.67 2.99
C GLY A 80 -7.20 6.34 2.35
N VAL A 81 -7.86 6.43 1.19
CA VAL A 81 -8.13 5.31 0.30
C VAL A 81 -7.86 5.72 -1.14
N ASN A 82 -7.59 4.74 -1.99
CA ASN A 82 -7.49 4.98 -3.42
C ASN A 82 -8.87 4.85 -4.08
N PHE A 83 -9.16 5.72 -5.05
CA PHE A 83 -10.16 5.49 -6.09
C PHE A 83 -9.39 5.14 -7.35
N SER A 84 -9.75 4.04 -8.03
CA SER A 84 -9.00 3.57 -9.20
C SER A 84 -9.88 3.54 -10.45
N GLY A 85 -9.38 4.07 -11.57
CA GLY A 85 -10.04 3.99 -12.87
C GLY A 85 -11.46 4.56 -12.84
N GLN A 86 -12.46 3.78 -13.25
CA GLN A 86 -13.85 4.21 -13.26
C GLN A 86 -14.39 4.56 -11.85
N GLY A 87 -13.82 3.99 -10.78
CA GLY A 87 -14.16 4.35 -9.40
C GLY A 87 -13.90 5.83 -9.06
N CYS A 88 -13.04 6.50 -9.83
CA CYS A 88 -12.82 7.95 -9.72
C CYS A 88 -14.00 8.79 -10.21
N LEU A 89 -14.90 8.20 -11.00
CA LEU A 89 -15.87 8.92 -11.83
C LEU A 89 -17.32 8.42 -11.60
N PRO A 90 -17.78 8.36 -10.34
CA PRO A 90 -19.13 7.88 -10.05
C PRO A 90 -20.18 8.80 -10.70
N PRO A 91 -21.38 8.30 -11.04
CA PRO A 91 -22.53 9.15 -11.32
C PRO A 91 -22.75 10.15 -10.19
N LYS A 92 -23.23 11.34 -10.53
CA LYS A 92 -23.34 12.46 -9.59
C LYS A 92 -24.27 12.14 -8.43
N GLU A 93 -25.34 11.41 -8.66
CA GLU A 93 -26.27 10.95 -7.62
C GLU A 93 -25.58 10.06 -6.54
N HIS A 94 -24.48 9.39 -6.88
CA HIS A 94 -23.73 8.53 -5.97
C HIS A 94 -22.66 9.29 -5.18
N ALA A 95 -22.10 10.37 -5.74
CA ALA A 95 -20.99 11.08 -5.12
C ALA A 95 -21.26 11.56 -3.67
N PRO A 96 -22.44 12.12 -3.31
CA PRO A 96 -22.74 12.49 -1.93
C PRO A 96 -22.87 11.29 -1.00
N ILE A 97 -23.31 10.13 -1.51
CA ILE A 97 -23.44 8.89 -0.73
C ILE A 97 -22.04 8.39 -0.37
N ILE A 98 -21.15 8.32 -1.37
CA ILE A 98 -19.76 7.89 -1.21
C ILE A 98 -19.03 8.82 -0.22
N ALA A 99 -19.07 10.13 -0.44
CA ALA A 99 -18.35 11.10 0.39
C ALA A 99 -18.81 11.08 1.87
N ARG A 100 -20.12 11.04 2.14
CA ARG A 100 -20.64 10.94 3.52
C ARG A 100 -20.23 9.62 4.19
N ARG A 101 -20.23 8.52 3.43
CA ARG A 101 -19.86 7.20 3.95
C ARG A 101 -18.38 7.14 4.32
N LEU A 102 -17.50 7.70 3.49
CA LEU A 102 -16.08 7.80 3.78
C LEU A 102 -15.79 8.64 5.03
N ALA A 103 -16.45 9.81 5.15
CA ALA A 103 -16.31 10.65 6.33
C ALA A 103 -16.76 9.95 7.61
N ARG A 104 -17.87 9.20 7.57
CA ARG A 104 -18.34 8.38 8.70
C ARG A 104 -17.35 7.31 9.13
N TRP A 105 -16.54 6.80 8.21
CA TRP A 105 -15.46 5.85 8.50
C TRP A 105 -14.11 6.53 8.81
N GLY A 106 -14.08 7.86 8.96
CA GLY A 106 -12.88 8.59 9.33
C GLY A 106 -11.84 8.69 8.22
N ILE A 107 -12.21 8.38 6.97
CA ILE A 107 -11.33 8.57 5.81
C ILE A 107 -11.24 10.06 5.50
N ASN A 108 -10.05 10.65 5.59
CA ASN A 108 -9.85 12.10 5.43
C ASN A 108 -9.04 12.49 4.19
N CYS A 109 -8.64 11.53 3.35
CA CYS A 109 -8.05 11.79 2.05
C CYS A 109 -8.42 10.74 1.02
N VAL A 110 -8.57 11.13 -0.25
CA VAL A 110 -8.77 10.21 -1.38
C VAL A 110 -7.70 10.46 -2.43
N ARG A 111 -7.02 9.38 -2.84
CA ARG A 111 -6.08 9.38 -3.96
C ARG A 111 -6.79 8.94 -5.23
N PHE A 112 -6.84 9.82 -6.22
CA PHE A 112 -7.39 9.52 -7.54
C PHE A 112 -6.32 8.88 -8.41
N HIS A 113 -6.55 7.61 -8.75
CA HIS A 113 -5.56 6.75 -9.38
C HIS A 113 -6.10 6.15 -10.68
N PHE A 114 -5.22 5.83 -11.65
CA PHE A 114 -5.59 5.21 -12.93
C PHE A 114 -6.65 5.95 -13.78
N PHE A 115 -6.98 7.22 -13.48
CA PHE A 115 -8.03 7.96 -14.17
C PHE A 115 -7.55 8.72 -15.42
N ASP A 116 -6.25 8.69 -15.73
CA ASP A 116 -5.63 9.20 -16.97
C ASP A 116 -5.83 8.23 -18.16
N ARG A 117 -6.97 7.55 -18.20
CA ARG A 117 -7.37 6.57 -19.21
C ARG A 117 -8.48 7.12 -20.12
N PRO A 118 -8.70 6.51 -21.29
CA PRO A 118 -9.86 6.82 -22.11
C PRO A 118 -11.19 6.59 -21.37
N ALA A 119 -12.15 7.49 -21.59
CA ALA A 119 -13.52 7.36 -21.12
C ALA A 119 -14.17 6.04 -21.60
N PRO A 120 -15.07 5.43 -20.81
CA PRO A 120 -15.57 5.90 -19.51
C PRO A 120 -14.70 5.46 -18.32
N ASN A 121 -13.54 4.84 -18.55
CA ASN A 121 -12.67 4.32 -17.48
C ASN A 121 -11.70 5.38 -16.91
N GLY A 122 -11.70 6.57 -17.47
CA GLY A 122 -10.87 7.71 -17.09
C GLY A 122 -11.35 8.98 -17.78
N ILE A 123 -10.61 10.07 -17.64
CA ILE A 123 -11.01 11.41 -18.07
C ILE A 123 -10.49 11.82 -19.46
N ILE A 124 -9.84 10.92 -20.22
CA ILE A 124 -9.37 11.24 -21.58
C ILE A 124 -10.46 10.92 -22.60
N ALA A 125 -10.69 11.79 -23.58
CA ALA A 125 -11.65 11.56 -24.65
C ALA A 125 -11.34 10.28 -25.46
N ALA A 126 -12.29 9.35 -25.52
CA ALA A 126 -12.08 8.04 -26.15
C ALA A 126 -12.20 8.07 -27.67
N ASN A 127 -13.05 8.94 -28.22
CA ASN A 127 -13.48 9.00 -29.63
C ASN A 127 -12.54 9.81 -30.55
N ARG A 128 -11.26 9.93 -30.19
CA ARG A 128 -10.22 10.64 -30.95
C ARG A 128 -9.12 9.70 -31.42
N ASP A 129 -8.34 10.11 -32.41
CA ASP A 129 -7.13 9.42 -32.83
C ASP A 129 -5.91 9.78 -31.97
N ASP A 130 -6.06 10.73 -31.04
CA ASP A 130 -5.11 11.14 -30.01
C ASP A 130 -5.68 10.95 -28.59
N THR A 131 -4.87 11.26 -27.58
CA THR A 131 -5.24 11.25 -26.15
C THR A 131 -5.05 12.62 -25.50
N ARG A 132 -5.20 13.69 -26.28
CA ARG A 132 -4.80 15.06 -25.92
C ARG A 132 -5.94 15.95 -25.42
N GLN A 133 -7.15 15.40 -25.32
CA GLN A 133 -8.32 16.12 -24.86
C GLN A 133 -8.96 15.41 -23.68
N LEU A 134 -9.33 16.17 -22.65
CA LEU A 134 -10.15 15.67 -21.55
C LEU A 134 -11.61 15.51 -21.99
N ASP A 135 -12.24 14.43 -21.57
CA ASP A 135 -13.67 14.17 -21.77
C ASP A 135 -14.50 15.06 -20.83
N PRO A 136 -15.37 15.94 -21.36
CA PRO A 136 -16.08 16.92 -20.53
C PRO A 136 -17.08 16.28 -19.56
N GLU A 137 -17.69 15.15 -19.92
CA GLU A 137 -18.65 14.46 -19.03
C GLU A 137 -17.90 13.80 -17.87
N MET A 138 -16.79 13.11 -18.16
CA MET A 138 -15.99 12.48 -17.13
C MET A 138 -15.32 13.51 -16.22
N LEU A 139 -14.85 14.63 -16.76
CA LEU A 139 -14.27 15.72 -15.98
C LEU A 139 -15.31 16.36 -15.04
N ASP A 140 -16.54 16.55 -15.51
CA ASP A 140 -17.66 17.06 -14.71
C ASP A 140 -18.07 16.10 -13.58
N ARG A 141 -17.93 14.77 -13.78
CA ARG A 141 -18.10 13.78 -12.70
C ARG A 141 -16.96 13.86 -11.67
N LEU A 142 -15.70 13.97 -12.14
CA LEU A 142 -14.53 14.16 -11.26
C LEU A 142 -14.72 15.43 -10.42
N ASP A 143 -15.10 16.54 -11.05
CA ASP A 143 -15.33 17.81 -10.38
C ASP A 143 -16.37 17.70 -9.28
N TYR A 144 -17.47 16.99 -9.54
CA TYR A 144 -18.54 16.84 -8.57
C TYR A 144 -18.16 15.96 -7.39
N ILE A 145 -17.44 14.84 -7.62
CA ILE A 145 -16.98 14.01 -6.50
C ILE A 145 -15.93 14.75 -5.66
N VAL A 146 -14.99 15.48 -6.27
CA VAL A 146 -14.02 16.31 -5.53
C VAL A 146 -14.74 17.35 -4.66
N TYR A 147 -15.78 18.00 -5.19
CA TYR A 147 -16.61 18.91 -4.41
C TYR A 147 -17.29 18.21 -3.23
N GLN A 148 -17.90 17.04 -3.45
CA GLN A 148 -18.56 16.30 -2.36
C GLN A 148 -17.57 15.82 -1.29
N LEU A 149 -16.36 15.39 -1.67
CA LEU A 149 -15.29 15.04 -0.74
C LEU A 149 -14.87 16.26 0.09
N LYS A 150 -14.65 17.41 -0.56
CA LYS A 150 -14.32 18.68 0.10
C LYS A 150 -15.36 19.08 1.14
N GLU A 151 -16.65 19.09 0.78
CA GLU A 151 -17.74 19.44 1.70
C GLU A 151 -17.82 18.51 2.92
N ASN A 152 -17.30 17.29 2.79
CA ASN A 152 -17.23 16.32 3.87
C ASN A 152 -15.89 16.30 4.64
N GLY A 153 -14.99 17.25 4.37
CA GLY A 153 -13.70 17.37 5.08
C GLY A 153 -12.65 16.37 4.62
N ILE A 154 -12.81 15.83 3.40
CA ILE A 154 -11.90 14.84 2.81
C ILE A 154 -11.03 15.55 1.76
N TYR A 155 -9.72 15.53 1.98
CA TYR A 155 -8.73 16.06 1.04
C TYR A 155 -8.55 15.15 -0.17
N VAL A 156 -7.92 15.67 -1.21
CA VAL A 156 -7.67 14.95 -2.46
C VAL A 156 -6.19 14.94 -2.83
N ASP A 157 -5.73 13.78 -3.29
CA ASP A 157 -4.48 13.58 -4.03
C ASP A 157 -4.81 13.31 -5.50
N LEU A 158 -4.17 14.06 -6.42
CA LEU A 158 -4.34 13.90 -7.87
C LEU A 158 -3.05 13.40 -8.53
N ASN A 159 -3.17 12.28 -9.25
CA ASN A 159 -2.10 11.75 -10.08
C ASN A 159 -2.08 12.38 -11.49
N LEU A 160 -0.88 12.54 -12.05
CA LEU A 160 -0.67 13.14 -13.38
C LEU A 160 -0.31 12.13 -14.48
N ASN A 161 0.35 11.02 -14.17
CA ASN A 161 0.69 9.98 -15.15
C ASN A 161 0.76 8.59 -14.51
N VAL A 162 -0.16 7.70 -14.87
CA VAL A 162 -0.27 6.36 -14.28
C VAL A 162 -0.48 5.29 -15.35
N ALA A 163 -1.50 5.46 -16.19
CA ALA A 163 -1.93 4.42 -17.12
C ALA A 163 -2.48 4.94 -18.44
N ARG A 164 -2.05 6.14 -18.82
CA ARG A 164 -2.24 6.62 -20.18
C ARG A 164 -1.62 5.63 -21.17
N SER A 165 -2.42 5.20 -22.12
CA SER A 165 -1.97 4.54 -23.35
C SER A 165 -2.10 5.53 -24.50
N TYR A 166 -1.20 5.42 -25.48
CA TYR A 166 -1.07 6.40 -26.55
C TYR A 166 -1.71 5.88 -27.85
N LYS A 167 -2.03 6.79 -28.76
CA LYS A 167 -2.58 6.54 -30.09
C LYS A 167 -1.73 7.19 -31.18
N ALA A 168 -2.01 6.88 -32.45
CA ALA A 168 -1.27 7.41 -33.58
C ALA A 168 -1.23 8.96 -33.63
N GLY A 169 -2.37 9.61 -33.37
CA GLY A 169 -2.50 11.07 -33.36
C GLY A 169 -1.72 11.76 -32.24
N ASP A 170 -1.25 11.01 -31.24
CA ASP A 170 -0.35 11.56 -30.21
C ASP A 170 1.04 11.87 -30.77
N GLY A 171 1.42 11.36 -31.95
CA GLY A 171 2.76 11.54 -32.51
C GLY A 171 3.86 10.81 -31.73
N VAL A 172 3.47 9.85 -30.88
CA VAL A 172 4.39 9.00 -30.12
C VAL A 172 4.84 7.86 -31.03
N LYS A 173 6.15 7.75 -31.25
CA LYS A 173 6.70 6.63 -32.02
C LYS A 173 6.46 5.30 -31.29
N ASP A 174 6.25 4.23 -32.05
CA ASP A 174 5.96 2.89 -31.54
C ASP A 174 4.80 2.82 -30.53
N TYR A 175 3.82 3.73 -30.58
CA TYR A 175 2.75 3.86 -29.57
C TYR A 175 2.03 2.52 -29.24
N GLU A 176 1.83 1.66 -30.25
CA GLU A 176 1.20 0.34 -30.09
C GLU A 176 2.01 -0.63 -29.22
N TYR A 177 3.28 -0.35 -28.94
CA TYR A 177 4.22 -1.24 -28.26
C TYR A 177 4.61 -0.75 -26.86
N LEU A 178 3.96 0.30 -26.34
CA LEU A 178 4.43 0.95 -25.10
C LEU A 178 3.66 0.54 -23.85
N GLY A 179 2.43 0.02 -23.98
CA GLY A 179 1.56 -0.20 -22.82
C GLY A 179 1.26 1.12 -22.10
N PHE A 180 1.85 1.31 -20.91
CA PHE A 180 1.80 2.57 -20.14
C PHE A 180 3.10 3.39 -20.23
N ALA A 181 4.04 2.99 -21.09
CA ALA A 181 5.31 3.67 -21.34
C ALA A 181 6.21 3.89 -20.11
N LYS A 182 6.10 3.01 -19.09
CA LYS A 182 6.99 3.04 -17.92
C LYS A 182 8.46 2.99 -18.36
N GLY A 183 9.32 3.72 -17.65
CA GLY A 183 10.72 4.00 -18.03
C GLY A 183 10.87 5.07 -19.11
N LEU A 184 10.06 5.05 -20.17
CA LEU A 184 10.16 6.01 -21.29
C LEU A 184 9.70 7.42 -20.90
N THR A 185 8.75 7.53 -19.99
CA THR A 185 8.18 8.79 -19.49
C THR A 185 9.19 9.68 -18.75
N TYR A 186 10.41 9.19 -18.49
CA TYR A 186 11.52 9.97 -17.92
C TYR A 186 12.36 10.72 -18.95
N PHE A 187 12.42 10.27 -20.20
CA PHE A 187 13.41 10.79 -21.15
C PHE A 187 12.92 11.02 -22.57
N ASP A 188 11.80 10.43 -23.00
CA ASP A 188 11.29 10.70 -24.34
C ASP A 188 10.68 12.10 -24.42
N PRO A 189 11.17 12.99 -25.31
CA PRO A 189 10.70 14.37 -25.37
C PRO A 189 9.19 14.50 -25.66
N ARG A 190 8.62 13.61 -26.49
CA ARG A 190 7.21 13.67 -26.86
C ARG A 190 6.32 13.21 -25.70
N LEU A 191 6.70 12.14 -25.01
CA LEU A 191 5.99 11.69 -23.80
C LEU A 191 6.05 12.73 -22.68
N LEU A 192 7.18 13.43 -22.52
CA LEU A 192 7.34 14.53 -21.54
C LEU A 192 6.44 15.72 -21.88
N GLU A 193 6.38 16.11 -23.16
CA GLU A 193 5.46 17.15 -23.65
C GLU A 193 4.00 16.79 -23.32
N LEU A 194 3.58 15.57 -23.66
CA LEU A 194 2.20 15.11 -23.44
C LEU A 194 1.83 15.00 -21.95
N GLN A 195 2.79 14.69 -21.08
CA GLN A 195 2.60 14.72 -19.62
C GLN A 195 2.35 16.16 -19.13
N ARG A 196 3.17 17.13 -19.56
CA ARG A 196 2.98 18.55 -19.20
C ARG A 196 1.68 19.12 -19.75
N GLU A 197 1.33 18.76 -20.99
CA GLU A 197 0.06 19.15 -21.62
C GLU A 197 -1.14 18.64 -20.80
N TYR A 198 -1.14 17.38 -20.38
CA TYR A 198 -2.19 16.81 -19.53
C TYR A 198 -2.24 17.49 -18.15
N ALA A 199 -1.09 17.68 -17.51
CA ALA A 199 -1.01 18.35 -16.21
C ALA A 199 -1.52 19.80 -16.28
N GLN A 200 -1.20 20.54 -17.34
CA GLN A 200 -1.73 21.88 -17.57
C GLN A 200 -3.25 21.84 -17.72
N GLN A 201 -3.79 20.99 -18.62
CA GLN A 201 -5.23 20.87 -18.84
C GLN A 201 -5.99 20.57 -17.54
N LEU A 202 -5.53 19.59 -16.76
CA LEU A 202 -6.19 19.20 -15.52
C LEU A 202 -6.04 20.27 -14.44
N LEU A 203 -4.83 20.75 -14.17
CA LEU A 203 -4.58 21.62 -13.02
C LEU A 203 -5.08 23.06 -13.21
N THR A 204 -5.19 23.54 -14.45
CA THR A 204 -5.80 24.85 -14.76
C THR A 204 -7.30 24.76 -15.04
N HIS A 205 -7.89 23.56 -15.02
CA HIS A 205 -9.33 23.41 -15.15
C HIS A 205 -10.05 23.98 -13.93
N ARG A 206 -11.08 24.80 -14.17
CA ARG A 206 -11.93 25.35 -13.13
C ARG A 206 -13.06 24.39 -12.81
N ASN A 207 -13.02 23.82 -11.62
CA ASN A 207 -14.13 23.02 -11.09
C ASN A 207 -15.35 23.95 -10.85
N PRO A 208 -16.49 23.74 -11.55
CA PRO A 208 -17.63 24.64 -11.46
C PRO A 208 -18.33 24.57 -10.09
N TYR A 209 -18.12 23.51 -9.32
CA TYR A 209 -18.75 23.30 -8.01
C TYR A 209 -17.98 23.94 -6.87
N THR A 210 -16.63 23.93 -6.91
CA THR A 210 -15.82 24.62 -5.91
C THR A 210 -15.51 26.06 -6.30
N GLY A 211 -15.61 26.39 -7.59
CA GLY A 211 -15.31 27.71 -8.15
C GLY A 211 -13.82 28.00 -8.34
N ASN A 212 -12.94 27.05 -8.01
CA ASN A 212 -11.49 27.18 -8.11
C ASN A 212 -10.94 26.38 -9.30
N GLU A 213 -9.81 26.83 -9.83
CA GLU A 213 -8.94 25.93 -10.58
C GLU A 213 -8.31 24.90 -9.64
N TYR A 214 -8.05 23.67 -10.10
CA TYR A 214 -7.42 22.65 -9.26
C TYR A 214 -6.10 23.09 -8.63
N ARG A 215 -5.22 23.80 -9.36
CA ARG A 215 -3.97 24.39 -8.82
C ARG A 215 -4.17 25.42 -7.70
N ASN A 216 -5.39 25.93 -7.56
CA ASN A 216 -5.81 26.95 -6.60
C ASN A 216 -6.81 26.41 -5.57
N GLU A 217 -7.10 25.10 -5.55
CA GLU A 217 -8.04 24.47 -4.64
C GLU A 217 -7.32 23.91 -3.39
N PRO A 218 -7.52 24.50 -2.19
CA PRO A 218 -6.92 24.02 -0.95
C PRO A 218 -7.38 22.63 -0.51
N GLY A 219 -8.55 22.17 -0.99
CA GLY A 219 -9.03 20.80 -0.78
C GLY A 219 -8.22 19.74 -1.53
N VAL A 220 -7.44 20.13 -2.55
CA VAL A 220 -6.40 19.27 -3.13
C VAL A 220 -5.13 19.46 -2.29
N ALA A 221 -4.68 18.40 -1.64
CA ALA A 221 -3.52 18.41 -0.75
C ALA A 221 -2.23 18.08 -1.49
N LEU A 222 -2.29 17.08 -2.38
CA LEU A 222 -1.13 16.41 -2.96
C LEU A 222 -1.30 16.30 -4.48
N ILE A 223 -0.19 16.45 -5.21
CA ILE A 223 -0.08 16.17 -6.65
C ILE A 223 1.05 15.16 -6.85
N GLU A 224 0.74 14.02 -7.46
CA GLU A 224 1.68 12.95 -7.75
C GLU A 224 2.07 12.91 -9.24
N PHE A 225 3.37 12.88 -9.56
CA PHE A 225 3.81 12.95 -10.96
C PHE A 225 3.63 11.63 -11.70
N VAL A 226 4.25 10.56 -11.21
CA VAL A 226 4.21 9.21 -11.79
C VAL A 226 3.98 8.16 -10.70
N ASN A 227 3.55 6.96 -11.11
CA ASN A 227 3.27 5.85 -10.19
C ASN A 227 4.13 4.62 -10.48
N GLU A 228 4.80 4.13 -9.44
CA GLU A 228 5.64 2.93 -9.45
C GLU A 228 6.52 2.85 -10.70
N ASN A 229 7.24 3.93 -11.00
CA ASN A 229 8.03 4.05 -12.22
C ASN A 229 9.48 4.32 -11.86
N SER A 230 10.41 3.63 -12.52
CA SER A 230 11.84 3.90 -12.38
C SER A 230 12.57 3.42 -13.62
N LEU A 231 13.40 4.31 -14.15
CA LEU A 231 14.37 4.00 -15.18
C LEU A 231 15.52 3.14 -14.62
N VAL A 232 15.94 3.36 -13.37
CA VAL A 232 16.94 2.51 -12.70
C VAL A 232 16.42 1.09 -12.50
N GLU A 233 15.16 0.93 -12.05
CA GLU A 233 14.53 -0.39 -11.95
C GLU A 233 14.37 -1.04 -13.32
N ALA A 234 13.93 -0.29 -14.33
CA ALA A 234 13.86 -0.80 -15.69
C ALA A 234 15.22 -1.29 -16.21
N TRP A 235 16.31 -0.62 -15.82
CA TRP A 235 17.66 -1.08 -16.12
C TRP A 235 18.00 -2.39 -15.37
N MET A 236 17.71 -2.48 -14.06
CA MET A 236 17.92 -3.69 -13.25
C MET A 236 17.18 -4.90 -13.81
N ASP A 237 15.93 -4.74 -14.23
CA ASP A 237 15.08 -5.80 -14.77
C ASP A 237 15.41 -6.17 -16.23
N GLY A 238 16.35 -5.45 -16.86
CA GLY A 238 16.65 -5.65 -18.28
C GLY A 238 15.53 -5.23 -19.22
N ARG A 239 14.69 -4.28 -18.79
CA ARG A 239 13.57 -3.71 -19.56
C ARG A 239 13.97 -2.51 -20.43
N LEU A 240 15.27 -2.30 -20.66
CA LEU A 240 15.81 -1.22 -21.50
C LEU A 240 16.67 -1.71 -22.67
N GLN A 241 16.50 -2.97 -23.11
CA GLN A 241 17.33 -3.64 -24.11
C GLN A 241 16.85 -3.45 -25.56
N GLY A 242 15.58 -3.08 -25.77
CA GLY A 242 15.06 -2.85 -27.11
C GLY A 242 14.54 -4.10 -27.83
N LEU A 243 14.21 -5.15 -27.08
CA LEU A 243 13.80 -6.47 -27.57
C LEU A 243 12.27 -6.61 -27.70
N ASN A 244 11.48 -5.65 -27.22
CA ASN A 244 10.03 -5.77 -27.30
C ASN A 244 9.52 -5.51 -28.73
N THR A 245 8.77 -6.48 -29.23
CA THR A 245 8.07 -6.46 -30.53
C THR A 245 6.58 -6.72 -30.39
N ARG A 246 6.07 -6.85 -29.16
CA ARG A 246 4.67 -7.21 -28.89
C ARG A 246 3.80 -5.97 -28.78
N LYS A 247 2.74 -5.91 -29.58
CA LYS A 247 1.70 -4.89 -29.47
C LYS A 247 0.90 -5.03 -28.17
N ASN A 248 0.47 -3.89 -27.63
CA ASN A 248 -0.25 -3.74 -26.37
C ASN A 248 0.39 -4.54 -25.24
N PRO A 249 1.69 -4.34 -24.98
CA PRO A 249 2.31 -5.09 -23.91
C PRO A 249 1.73 -4.66 -22.56
N GLY A 250 1.76 -5.57 -21.59
CA GLY A 250 1.51 -5.21 -20.20
C GLY A 250 2.53 -4.19 -19.68
N THR A 251 2.29 -3.69 -18.47
CA THR A 251 3.05 -2.62 -17.83
C THR A 251 4.56 -2.88 -17.72
N TRP A 252 4.93 -4.12 -17.39
CA TRP A 252 6.33 -4.50 -17.08
C TRP A 252 6.96 -5.23 -18.26
N THR A 253 7.28 -4.48 -19.32
CA THR A 253 7.93 -5.02 -20.52
C THR A 253 9.15 -4.21 -20.93
N ASP A 254 10.00 -4.83 -21.74
CA ASP A 254 11.13 -4.16 -22.36
C ASP A 254 10.67 -3.07 -23.35
N ILE A 255 11.53 -2.08 -23.60
CA ILE A 255 11.30 -1.03 -24.58
C ILE A 255 11.51 -1.56 -26.00
N THR A 256 11.08 -0.80 -27.02
CA THR A 256 11.36 -1.13 -28.42
C THR A 256 12.78 -0.72 -28.81
N LYS A 257 13.26 -1.29 -29.92
CA LYS A 257 14.58 -0.98 -30.49
C LYS A 257 14.80 0.53 -30.67
N SER A 258 13.80 1.26 -31.17
CA SER A 258 13.94 2.70 -31.46
C SER A 258 14.18 3.53 -30.18
N TYR A 259 13.56 3.17 -29.05
CA TYR A 259 13.80 3.83 -27.77
C TYR A 259 15.12 3.39 -27.14
N ALA A 260 15.54 2.14 -27.32
CA ALA A 260 16.85 1.68 -26.85
C ALA A 260 18.02 2.39 -27.55
N GLU A 261 17.87 2.69 -28.85
CA GLU A 261 18.82 3.48 -29.62
C GLU A 261 18.91 4.93 -29.09
N ASP A 262 17.78 5.58 -28.86
CA ASP A 262 17.75 6.96 -28.35
C ASP A 262 18.30 7.06 -26.93
N LEU A 263 17.99 6.10 -26.06
CA LEU A 263 18.56 6.06 -24.72
C LEU A 263 20.08 5.82 -24.74
N SER A 264 20.58 5.09 -25.74
CA SER A 264 22.03 4.88 -25.91
C SER A 264 22.75 6.11 -26.44
N LYS A 265 22.10 6.90 -27.31
CA LYS A 265 22.59 8.23 -27.72
C LYS A 265 22.65 9.17 -26.52
N LEU A 266 21.55 9.25 -25.75
CA LEU A 266 21.46 10.07 -24.55
C LEU A 266 22.54 9.72 -23.52
N TYR A 267 22.82 8.43 -23.32
CA TYR A 267 23.92 7.99 -22.47
C TYR A 267 25.28 8.50 -22.94
N ASN A 268 25.58 8.39 -24.24
CA ASN A 268 26.86 8.81 -24.79
C ASN A 268 27.02 10.34 -24.82
N GLU A 269 25.95 11.09 -25.05
CA GLU A 269 25.92 12.55 -24.90
C GLU A 269 26.15 12.95 -23.44
N TRP A 270 25.52 12.24 -22.50
CA TRP A 270 25.73 12.47 -21.08
C TRP A 270 27.19 12.19 -20.67
N LEU A 271 27.80 11.11 -21.15
CA LEU A 271 29.22 10.81 -20.91
C LEU A 271 30.11 11.95 -21.42
N GLN A 272 29.88 12.44 -22.65
CA GLN A 272 30.65 13.53 -23.23
C GLN A 272 30.60 14.81 -22.38
N LYS A 273 29.43 15.10 -21.80
CA LYS A 273 29.20 16.32 -21.02
C LYS A 273 29.65 16.22 -19.57
N ASN A 274 29.51 15.05 -18.95
CA ASN A 274 29.58 14.90 -17.49
C ASN A 274 30.76 14.07 -16.99
N VAL A 275 31.51 13.38 -17.86
CA VAL A 275 32.68 12.59 -17.46
C VAL A 275 33.95 13.11 -18.11
N SER A 276 35.09 12.93 -17.44
CA SER A 276 36.37 13.33 -18.01
C SER A 276 36.71 12.49 -19.25
N PRO A 277 37.47 13.02 -20.22
CA PRO A 277 37.93 12.25 -21.37
C PRO A 277 38.67 10.97 -20.97
N GLU A 278 39.40 10.99 -19.86
CA GLU A 278 40.10 9.82 -19.34
C GLU A 278 39.14 8.72 -18.88
N VAL A 279 38.14 9.06 -18.06
CA VAL A 279 37.13 8.09 -17.62
C VAL A 279 36.39 7.50 -18.82
N ARG A 280 36.03 8.34 -19.80
CA ARG A 280 35.36 7.88 -21.02
C ARG A 280 36.24 6.90 -21.82
N ARG A 281 37.55 7.15 -21.95
CA ARG A 281 38.49 6.23 -22.60
C ARG A 281 38.59 4.90 -21.89
N GLN A 282 38.66 4.90 -20.56
CA GLN A 282 38.72 3.67 -19.76
C GLN A 282 37.45 2.82 -19.92
N ILE A 283 36.28 3.45 -19.87
CA ILE A 283 35.00 2.77 -20.07
C ILE A 283 34.88 2.25 -21.51
N ALA A 284 35.30 3.02 -22.52
CA ALA A 284 35.30 2.58 -23.92
C ALA A 284 36.21 1.36 -24.13
N ALA A 285 37.41 1.38 -23.55
CA ALA A 285 38.35 0.27 -23.60
C ALA A 285 37.79 -1.00 -22.94
N GLU A 286 37.15 -0.87 -21.76
CA GLU A 286 36.47 -1.99 -21.10
C GLU A 286 35.29 -2.53 -21.92
N ALA A 287 34.57 -1.65 -22.61
CA ALA A 287 33.47 -2.03 -23.50
C ALA A 287 33.93 -2.62 -24.84
N GLY A 288 35.23 -2.55 -25.16
CA GLY A 288 35.80 -3.07 -26.40
C GLY A 288 35.42 -2.25 -27.64
N VAL A 289 35.14 -0.96 -27.49
CA VAL A 289 34.78 -0.05 -28.59
C VAL A 289 35.89 0.94 -28.93
N GLY A 290 36.00 1.28 -30.21
CA GLY A 290 37.00 2.21 -30.73
C GLY A 290 36.70 3.68 -30.45
N GLU A 291 37.66 4.56 -30.75
CA GLU A 291 37.45 6.01 -30.66
C GLU A 291 36.35 6.46 -31.62
N GLY A 292 35.38 7.25 -31.11
CA GLY A 292 34.23 7.73 -31.88
C GLY A 292 33.04 6.77 -31.94
N GLU A 293 33.20 5.51 -31.51
CA GLU A 293 32.07 4.57 -31.37
C GLU A 293 31.23 4.87 -30.12
N LEU A 294 29.95 4.51 -30.18
CA LEU A 294 29.06 4.63 -29.01
C LEU A 294 29.42 3.55 -28.00
N ILE A 295 29.62 3.95 -26.75
CA ILE A 295 29.81 3.04 -25.64
C ILE A 295 28.46 2.35 -25.35
N PRO A 296 28.38 1.01 -25.40
CA PRO A 296 27.16 0.28 -25.11
C PRO A 296 26.80 0.36 -23.62
N ARG A 297 25.50 0.50 -23.35
CA ARG A 297 24.91 0.39 -22.03
C ARG A 297 25.02 -1.05 -21.51
N LEU A 298 25.33 -1.21 -20.22
CA LEU A 298 25.40 -2.49 -19.53
C LEU A 298 24.04 -3.17 -19.47
N ARG A 299 24.04 -4.50 -19.63
CA ARG A 299 22.89 -5.38 -19.37
C ARG A 299 23.00 -5.96 -17.95
N PRO A 300 21.88 -6.39 -17.33
CA PRO A 300 21.91 -6.95 -15.97
C PRO A 300 22.95 -8.07 -15.77
N ALA A 301 23.11 -8.94 -16.77
CA ALA A 301 24.08 -10.04 -16.74
C ALA A 301 25.55 -9.59 -16.67
N GLU A 302 25.83 -8.32 -16.97
CA GLU A 302 27.18 -7.75 -17.01
C GLU A 302 27.51 -6.98 -15.72
N PHE A 303 26.53 -6.64 -14.87
CA PHE A 303 26.72 -5.78 -13.69
C PHE A 303 27.79 -6.29 -12.72
N ALA A 304 27.81 -7.60 -12.48
CA ALA A 304 28.76 -8.23 -11.56
C ALA A 304 30.20 -8.26 -12.11
N LYS A 305 30.38 -8.20 -13.43
CA LYS A 305 31.69 -8.26 -14.10
C LYS A 305 32.25 -6.88 -14.45
N ALA A 306 31.36 -5.90 -14.63
CA ALA A 306 31.74 -4.54 -14.95
C ALA A 306 32.63 -3.95 -13.86
N SER A 307 33.64 -3.18 -14.26
CA SER A 307 34.48 -2.45 -13.30
C SER A 307 33.62 -1.51 -12.44
N GLN A 308 34.11 -1.18 -11.26
CA GLN A 308 33.45 -0.21 -10.40
C GLN A 308 33.25 1.12 -11.11
N LEU A 309 34.27 1.59 -11.85
CA LEU A 309 34.20 2.83 -12.62
C LEU A 309 33.05 2.77 -13.65
N ARG A 310 33.03 1.75 -14.51
CA ARG A 310 32.00 1.62 -15.56
C ARG A 310 30.60 1.51 -14.96
N PHE A 311 30.41 0.62 -13.99
CA PHE A 311 29.09 0.41 -13.39
C PHE A 311 28.58 1.66 -12.70
N HIS A 312 29.42 2.34 -11.90
CA HIS A 312 29.01 3.52 -11.16
C HIS A 312 28.74 4.70 -12.08
N THR A 313 29.54 4.89 -13.13
CA THR A 313 29.28 5.93 -14.14
C THR A 313 27.96 5.71 -14.87
N GLU A 314 27.63 4.47 -15.25
CA GLU A 314 26.35 4.20 -15.91
C GLU A 314 25.17 4.31 -14.94
N ALA A 315 25.30 3.88 -13.68
CA ALA A 315 24.29 4.10 -12.66
C ALA A 315 24.02 5.60 -12.41
N GLN A 316 25.07 6.43 -12.41
CA GLN A 316 24.93 7.89 -12.32
C GLN A 316 24.11 8.47 -13.48
N PHE A 317 24.27 7.96 -14.70
CA PHE A 317 23.47 8.39 -15.84
C PHE A 317 21.98 8.16 -15.61
N TYR A 318 21.56 6.95 -15.26
CA TYR A 318 20.14 6.64 -15.04
C TYR A 318 19.54 7.47 -13.89
N MET A 319 20.26 7.59 -12.78
CA MET A 319 19.84 8.43 -11.65
C MET A 319 19.75 9.92 -12.04
N ALA A 320 20.65 10.41 -12.90
CA ALA A 320 20.63 11.79 -13.35
C ALA A 320 19.41 12.10 -14.23
N VAL A 321 19.00 11.15 -15.09
CA VAL A 321 17.79 11.28 -15.92
C VAL A 321 16.53 11.34 -15.05
N GLU A 322 16.37 10.45 -14.08
CA GLU A 322 15.24 10.48 -13.14
C GLU A 322 15.22 11.78 -12.31
N LYS A 323 16.38 12.18 -11.79
CA LYS A 323 16.53 13.43 -11.03
C LYS A 323 16.12 14.65 -11.86
N GLU A 324 16.57 14.75 -13.11
CA GLU A 324 16.22 15.87 -13.97
C GLU A 324 14.72 15.89 -14.29
N TYR A 325 14.10 14.74 -14.53
CA TYR A 325 12.65 14.65 -14.69
C TYR A 325 11.90 15.25 -13.50
N PHE A 326 12.21 14.81 -12.28
CA PHE A 326 11.51 15.28 -11.07
C PHE A 326 11.70 16.79 -10.87
N LEU A 327 12.93 17.29 -11.02
CA LEU A 327 13.20 18.72 -10.87
C LEU A 327 12.56 19.55 -11.98
N SER A 328 12.56 19.05 -13.22
CA SER A 328 11.93 19.74 -14.34
C SER A 328 10.41 19.79 -14.22
N MET A 329 9.77 18.70 -13.77
CA MET A 329 8.32 18.68 -13.52
C MET A 329 7.98 19.60 -12.34
N LYS A 330 8.77 19.60 -11.27
CA LYS A 330 8.62 20.55 -10.15
C LYS A 330 8.65 22.00 -10.63
N ARG A 331 9.65 22.39 -11.43
CA ARG A 331 9.76 23.75 -11.98
C ARG A 331 8.54 24.10 -12.83
N PHE A 332 8.15 23.22 -13.75
CA PHE A 332 6.96 23.41 -14.58
C PHE A 332 5.69 23.63 -13.74
N LEU A 333 5.45 22.78 -12.74
CA LEU A 333 4.25 22.89 -11.91
C LEU A 333 4.29 24.12 -10.99
N LYS A 334 5.40 24.38 -10.28
CA LYS A 334 5.48 25.46 -9.29
C LYS A 334 5.68 26.84 -9.92
N GLU A 335 6.57 26.95 -10.90
CA GLU A 335 7.04 28.23 -11.44
C GLU A 335 6.22 28.67 -12.66
N GLU A 336 5.88 27.73 -13.56
CA GLU A 336 5.13 28.07 -14.78
C GLU A 336 3.61 27.98 -14.57
N LEU A 337 3.11 26.90 -13.94
CA LEU A 337 1.68 26.73 -13.69
C LEU A 337 1.21 27.34 -12.36
N GLY A 338 2.09 27.65 -11.41
CA GLY A 338 1.71 28.24 -10.12
C GLY A 338 0.96 27.28 -9.18
N VAL A 339 1.25 25.98 -9.25
CA VAL A 339 0.68 24.94 -8.37
C VAL A 339 1.09 25.17 -6.92
N LYS A 340 0.10 25.23 -6.01
CA LYS A 340 0.32 25.51 -4.59
C LYS A 340 0.43 24.26 -3.72
N GLN A 341 -0.14 23.15 -4.16
CA GLN A 341 -0.17 21.86 -3.46
C GLN A 341 1.22 21.24 -3.29
N LEU A 342 1.38 20.36 -2.30
CA LEU A 342 2.63 19.63 -2.10
C LEU A 342 2.82 18.59 -3.19
N LEU A 343 4.06 18.37 -3.60
CA LEU A 343 4.40 17.50 -4.72
C LEU A 343 5.03 16.18 -4.24
N ILE A 344 4.53 15.09 -4.79
CA ILE A 344 5.08 13.73 -4.70
C ILE A 344 5.55 13.33 -6.11
N GLY A 345 6.74 12.76 -6.20
CA GLY A 345 7.33 12.39 -7.51
C GLY A 345 6.90 11.01 -7.97
N ASN A 346 7.16 10.03 -7.12
CA ASN A 346 6.89 8.61 -7.32
C ASN A 346 7.00 7.92 -5.96
N SER A 347 6.44 6.73 -5.84
CA SER A 347 6.63 5.86 -4.69
C SER A 347 7.92 5.04 -4.77
N ASP A 348 8.52 4.72 -3.63
CA ASP A 348 9.52 3.66 -3.53
C ASP A 348 8.81 2.30 -3.50
N HIS A 349 8.58 1.72 -4.69
CA HIS A 349 7.91 0.43 -4.88
C HIS A 349 8.93 -0.70 -5.09
N GLY A 350 8.45 -1.94 -5.19
CA GLY A 350 9.32 -3.07 -5.55
C GLY A 350 10.39 -3.37 -4.49
N HIS A 351 9.98 -3.83 -3.31
CA HIS A 351 10.88 -4.05 -2.16
C HIS A 351 11.91 -5.19 -2.35
N GLY A 352 11.82 -5.96 -3.42
CA GLY A 352 12.87 -6.91 -3.85
C GLY A 352 14.10 -6.24 -4.50
N HIS A 353 13.98 -4.97 -4.89
CA HIS A 353 15.07 -4.12 -5.39
C HIS A 353 15.43 -3.05 -4.37
N THR A 354 16.63 -2.50 -4.46
CA THR A 354 17.00 -1.31 -3.67
C THR A 354 16.16 -0.11 -4.08
N GLY A 355 15.60 0.59 -3.07
CA GLY A 355 14.85 1.84 -3.28
C GLY A 355 15.73 3.09 -3.33
N TYR A 356 17.01 2.99 -2.96
CA TYR A 356 17.83 4.17 -2.73
C TYR A 356 18.05 5.05 -3.97
N PRO A 357 18.35 4.49 -5.16
CA PRO A 357 18.53 5.31 -6.36
C PRO A 357 17.32 6.21 -6.67
N ILE A 358 16.11 5.67 -6.57
CA ILE A 358 14.88 6.45 -6.85
C ILE A 358 14.59 7.46 -5.73
N VAL A 359 14.78 7.08 -4.45
CA VAL A 359 14.52 7.97 -3.31
C VAL A 359 15.46 9.19 -3.31
N VAL A 360 16.66 9.09 -3.87
CA VAL A 360 17.53 10.26 -4.10
C VAL A 360 16.83 11.32 -4.95
N GLY A 361 16.10 10.91 -6.00
CA GLY A 361 15.36 11.82 -6.87
C GLY A 361 14.08 12.35 -6.22
N THR A 362 13.26 11.46 -5.67
CA THR A 362 11.95 11.83 -5.11
C THR A 362 12.06 12.67 -3.83
N SER A 363 13.11 12.48 -3.02
CA SER A 363 13.36 13.30 -1.81
C SER A 363 13.66 14.78 -2.07
N LEU A 364 13.93 15.17 -3.33
CA LEU A 364 14.07 16.57 -3.75
C LEU A 364 12.73 17.32 -3.87
N LEU A 365 11.62 16.58 -3.80
CA LEU A 365 10.25 17.10 -3.81
C LEU A 365 9.75 17.33 -2.39
N ASP A 366 8.46 17.58 -2.21
CA ASP A 366 7.92 18.02 -0.93
C ASP A 366 7.69 16.84 0.03
N VAL A 367 7.16 15.73 -0.49
CA VAL A 367 6.78 14.53 0.28
C VAL A 367 7.44 13.29 -0.32
N VAL A 368 7.91 12.39 0.55
CA VAL A 368 8.46 11.09 0.15
C VAL A 368 7.38 10.02 0.33
N ASP A 369 7.27 9.11 -0.63
CA ASP A 369 6.19 8.10 -0.64
C ASP A 369 6.73 6.67 -0.81
N GLY A 370 6.05 5.67 -0.25
CA GLY A 370 6.37 4.25 -0.41
C GLY A 370 5.15 3.36 -0.61
N HIS A 371 5.32 2.28 -1.37
CA HIS A 371 4.25 1.34 -1.74
C HIS A 371 4.59 -0.09 -1.33
N VAL A 372 3.68 -0.80 -0.67
CA VAL A 372 3.90 -2.22 -0.37
C VAL A 372 2.61 -3.01 -0.30
N TYR A 373 2.70 -4.28 -0.65
CA TYR A 373 1.69 -5.28 -0.33
C TYR A 373 2.36 -6.38 0.47
N TRP A 374 1.68 -6.92 1.48
CA TRP A 374 2.22 -8.06 2.23
C TRP A 374 2.56 -9.21 1.27
N GLN A 375 1.68 -9.46 0.31
CA GLN A 375 1.86 -10.38 -0.81
C GLN A 375 1.12 -9.86 -2.03
N HIS A 376 1.51 -10.30 -3.23
CA HIS A 376 0.85 -9.92 -4.48
C HIS A 376 0.45 -11.17 -5.28
N PRO A 377 -0.76 -11.22 -5.88
CA PRO A 377 -1.14 -12.32 -6.75
C PRO A 377 -0.22 -12.40 -7.98
N SER A 378 0.28 -13.59 -8.27
CA SER A 378 0.96 -13.90 -9.53
C SER A 378 -0.06 -14.44 -10.52
N TYR A 379 -0.32 -13.69 -11.61
CA TYR A 379 -1.35 -14.06 -12.58
C TYR A 379 -0.88 -15.15 -13.54
N ILE A 380 -1.69 -16.20 -13.68
CA ILE A 380 -1.48 -17.27 -14.66
C ILE A 380 -2.09 -16.81 -15.98
N ARG A 381 -1.26 -16.78 -17.04
CA ARG A 381 -1.66 -16.35 -18.37
C ARG A 381 -1.79 -17.55 -19.31
N ASP A 382 -2.85 -17.55 -20.11
CA ASP A 382 -2.99 -18.46 -21.23
C ASP A 382 -1.93 -18.14 -22.30
N PRO A 383 -1.07 -19.09 -22.69
CA PRO A 383 0.01 -18.82 -23.65
C PRO A 383 -0.48 -18.45 -25.06
N GLN A 384 -1.67 -18.89 -25.46
CA GLN A 384 -2.22 -18.65 -26.80
C GLN A 384 -2.99 -17.33 -26.88
N THR A 385 -3.79 -17.04 -25.85
CA THR A 385 -4.69 -15.87 -25.84
C THR A 385 -4.17 -14.69 -25.02
N GLY A 386 -3.16 -14.90 -24.16
CA GLY A 386 -2.63 -13.90 -23.23
C GLY A 386 -3.60 -13.52 -22.09
N ARG A 387 -4.78 -14.14 -22.00
CA ARG A 387 -5.78 -13.86 -20.99
C ARG A 387 -5.34 -14.39 -19.62
N THR A 388 -5.72 -13.71 -18.54
CA THR A 388 -5.58 -14.26 -17.20
C THR A 388 -6.58 -15.40 -17.02
N ILE A 389 -6.10 -16.59 -16.69
CA ILE A 389 -6.90 -17.80 -16.47
C ILE A 389 -6.88 -18.29 -15.01
N GLY A 390 -6.10 -17.61 -14.17
CA GLY A 390 -6.00 -17.92 -12.75
C GLY A 390 -4.95 -17.04 -12.08
N PHE A 391 -4.69 -17.30 -10.81
CA PHE A 391 -3.64 -16.64 -10.05
C PHE A 391 -2.99 -17.61 -9.06
N ARG A 392 -1.89 -17.21 -8.44
CA ARG A 392 -1.35 -17.81 -7.24
C ARG A 392 -0.98 -16.74 -6.23
N ILE A 393 -1.21 -17.00 -4.95
CA ILE A 393 -0.76 -16.17 -3.84
C ILE A 393 -0.17 -17.08 -2.75
N PRO A 394 0.95 -16.72 -2.10
CA PRO A 394 1.53 -17.57 -1.07
C PRO A 394 0.59 -17.80 0.12
N ASN A 395 -0.26 -16.83 0.45
CA ASN A 395 -1.29 -16.89 1.49
C ASN A 395 -0.72 -17.22 2.88
N THR A 396 0.35 -16.51 3.29
CA THR A 396 0.99 -16.71 4.60
C THR A 396 0.68 -15.55 5.55
N PRO A 397 0.64 -15.76 6.87
CA PRO A 397 0.44 -14.66 7.81
C PRO A 397 1.68 -13.76 7.89
N MET A 398 1.50 -12.45 8.00
CA MET A 398 2.55 -11.46 8.25
C MET A 398 3.12 -11.57 9.65
N VAL A 399 2.28 -11.85 10.64
CA VAL A 399 2.71 -11.93 12.04
C VAL A 399 3.82 -12.96 12.32
N VAL A 400 4.06 -13.93 11.42
CA VAL A 400 5.14 -14.93 11.61
C VAL A 400 6.49 -14.52 10.99
N ASP A 401 6.51 -13.44 10.20
CA ASP A 401 7.72 -12.91 9.56
C ASP A 401 7.82 -11.38 9.77
N PRO A 402 8.06 -10.93 11.02
CA PRO A 402 8.15 -9.51 11.35
C PRO A 402 9.24 -8.78 10.58
N LEU A 403 10.36 -9.46 10.28
CA LEU A 403 11.55 -8.87 9.68
C LEU A 403 11.37 -8.50 8.19
N HIS A 404 10.34 -9.05 7.54
CA HIS A 404 9.95 -8.67 6.19
C HIS A 404 8.52 -8.14 6.13
N SER A 405 7.90 -7.81 7.27
CA SER A 405 6.56 -7.23 7.34
C SER A 405 6.42 -5.97 6.50
N THR A 406 5.20 -5.59 6.15
CA THR A 406 4.93 -4.32 5.43
C THR A 406 5.49 -3.12 6.19
N VAL A 407 5.49 -3.17 7.53
CA VAL A 407 6.10 -2.14 8.39
C VAL A 407 7.59 -1.99 8.10
N VAL A 408 8.35 -3.09 8.15
CA VAL A 408 9.80 -3.08 7.97
C VAL A 408 10.18 -2.71 6.54
N GLN A 409 9.39 -3.16 5.56
CA GLN A 409 9.51 -2.78 4.15
C GLN A 409 9.37 -1.27 3.96
N LEU A 410 8.25 -0.68 4.38
CA LEU A 410 8.00 0.76 4.23
C LEU A 410 8.99 1.64 5.02
N ALA A 411 9.49 1.15 6.16
CA ALA A 411 10.45 1.90 6.98
C ALA A 411 11.81 2.14 6.31
N ARG A 412 12.08 1.54 5.14
CA ARG A 412 13.31 1.80 4.37
C ARG A 412 13.37 3.20 3.76
N THR A 413 12.21 3.81 3.49
CA THR A 413 12.06 4.98 2.62
C THR A 413 12.06 6.35 3.33
N PRO A 414 11.44 6.54 4.52
CA PRO A 414 11.31 7.84 5.17
C PRO A 414 12.62 8.64 5.29
N VAL A 415 12.59 9.94 4.98
CA VAL A 415 13.76 10.84 5.00
C VAL A 415 13.63 11.87 6.13
N VAL A 416 14.75 12.20 6.80
CA VAL A 416 14.76 13.22 7.85
C VAL A 416 14.26 14.57 7.32
N GLY A 417 13.36 15.21 8.06
CA GLY A 417 12.83 16.53 7.72
C GLY A 417 11.84 16.56 6.55
N LYS A 418 11.37 15.40 6.09
CA LYS A 418 10.37 15.26 5.03
C LYS A 418 9.15 14.50 5.54
N PRO A 419 7.93 14.94 5.18
CA PRO A 419 6.75 14.12 5.43
C PRO A 419 6.86 12.81 4.65
N TYR A 420 6.33 11.75 5.24
CA TYR A 420 6.29 10.43 4.61
C TYR A 420 4.86 9.91 4.50
N THR A 421 4.47 9.54 3.28
CA THR A 421 3.20 8.91 2.99
C THR A 421 3.39 7.49 2.47
N VAL A 422 2.36 6.68 2.65
CA VAL A 422 2.22 5.36 2.04
C VAL A 422 0.99 5.42 1.16
N SER A 423 1.13 5.88 -0.09
CA SER A 423 -0.04 6.15 -0.93
C SER A 423 -0.68 4.90 -1.56
N GLU A 424 -0.09 3.72 -1.30
CA GLU A 424 -0.64 2.42 -1.70
C GLU A 424 -0.17 1.27 -0.78
N VAL A 425 -1.13 0.66 -0.07
CA VAL A 425 -0.90 -0.56 0.73
C VAL A 425 -2.14 -1.44 0.83
N ASN A 426 -1.96 -2.78 0.83
CA ASN A 426 -3.03 -3.74 1.11
C ASN A 426 -2.51 -5.15 1.46
N HIS A 427 -3.40 -5.98 2.01
CA HIS A 427 -3.34 -7.45 1.90
C HIS A 427 -4.35 -7.88 0.83
N PRO A 428 -3.95 -8.40 -0.35
CA PRO A 428 -4.90 -8.69 -1.41
C PRO A 428 -5.95 -9.73 -0.98
N PHE A 429 -7.14 -9.65 -1.55
CA PHE A 429 -8.13 -10.71 -1.56
C PHE A 429 -7.81 -11.71 -2.68
N PRO A 430 -8.11 -13.01 -2.53
CA PRO A 430 -8.45 -13.65 -1.26
C PRO A 430 -7.18 -13.90 -0.42
N HIS A 431 -7.29 -13.83 0.90
CA HIS A 431 -6.18 -14.11 1.80
C HIS A 431 -6.71 -14.44 3.21
N GLN A 432 -6.24 -15.54 3.79
CA GLN A 432 -6.77 -16.06 5.07
C GLN A 432 -6.40 -15.19 6.27
N TYR A 433 -5.31 -14.45 6.17
CA TYR A 433 -4.76 -13.68 7.28
C TYR A 433 -4.93 -12.16 7.09
N ALA A 434 -5.72 -11.72 6.10
CA ALA A 434 -5.81 -10.31 5.71
C ALA A 434 -6.26 -9.36 6.83
N CYS A 435 -6.96 -9.85 7.86
CA CYS A 435 -7.38 -9.06 9.00
C CYS A 435 -6.20 -8.53 9.83
N GLU A 436 -4.97 -9.01 9.64
CA GLU A 436 -3.81 -8.49 10.39
C GLU A 436 -3.30 -7.13 9.90
N GLY A 437 -3.53 -6.82 8.61
CA GLY A 437 -2.84 -5.72 7.92
C GLY A 437 -3.16 -4.33 8.46
N VAL A 438 -4.44 -3.97 8.50
CA VAL A 438 -4.91 -2.64 8.93
C VAL A 438 -4.48 -2.29 10.36
N PRO A 439 -4.77 -3.12 11.38
CA PRO A 439 -4.39 -2.77 12.76
C PRO A 439 -2.88 -2.74 12.98
N ILE A 440 -2.10 -3.66 12.41
CA ILE A 440 -0.64 -3.66 12.60
C ILE A 440 -0.02 -2.41 11.98
N LEU A 441 -0.41 -2.06 10.75
CA LEU A 441 0.17 -0.91 10.06
C LEU A 441 -0.26 0.40 10.70
N ALA A 442 -1.51 0.54 11.16
CA ALA A 442 -1.95 1.74 11.89
C ALA A 442 -1.13 1.98 13.15
N ALA A 443 -0.82 0.91 13.91
CA ALA A 443 0.00 1.01 15.12
C ALA A 443 1.43 1.46 14.81
N TYR A 444 2.08 0.77 13.88
CA TYR A 444 3.47 1.06 13.56
C TYR A 444 3.64 2.36 12.78
N ALA A 445 2.69 2.79 11.97
CA ALA A 445 2.76 4.09 11.30
C ALA A 445 2.60 5.25 12.28
N ALA A 446 1.73 5.13 13.29
CA ALA A 446 1.64 6.10 14.37
C ALA A 446 2.93 6.11 15.22
N PHE A 447 3.47 4.94 15.55
CA PHE A 447 4.74 4.80 16.26
C PHE A 447 5.94 5.37 15.47
N GLN A 448 6.02 5.08 14.17
CA GLN A 448 7.03 5.61 13.27
C GLN A 448 6.82 7.09 12.96
N ASP A 449 5.71 7.69 13.37
CA ASP A 449 5.27 9.05 13.05
C ASP A 449 5.20 9.38 11.54
N TRP A 450 4.57 8.50 10.77
CA TRP A 450 4.27 8.73 9.36
C TRP A 450 3.10 9.71 9.18
N ASP A 451 3.06 10.38 8.03
CA ASP A 451 2.11 11.46 7.74
C ASP A 451 0.90 11.01 6.92
N GLY A 452 0.95 9.84 6.27
CA GLY A 452 -0.24 9.30 5.60
C GLY A 452 -0.18 7.83 5.26
N ILE A 453 -1.34 7.17 5.25
CA ILE A 453 -1.55 5.81 4.76
C ILE A 453 -2.79 5.81 3.86
N PHE A 454 -2.67 5.25 2.66
CA PHE A 454 -3.75 5.12 1.71
C PHE A 454 -3.96 3.66 1.32
N TRP A 455 -5.15 3.16 1.59
CA TRP A 455 -5.47 1.75 1.37
C TRP A 455 -5.86 1.52 -0.09
N TYR A 456 -5.11 0.64 -0.77
CA TYR A 456 -5.30 0.35 -2.18
C TYR A 456 -6.13 -0.91 -2.41
N THR A 457 -7.31 -0.86 -3.00
CA THR A 457 -8.05 0.33 -3.38
C THR A 457 -9.46 0.22 -2.86
N LEU A 458 -10.13 1.35 -2.62
CA LEU A 458 -11.52 1.30 -2.25
C LEU A 458 -12.31 0.55 -3.33
N MET A 459 -12.10 0.93 -4.59
CA MET A 459 -12.75 0.31 -5.74
C MET A 459 -12.07 0.66 -7.07
N HIS A 460 -12.11 -0.26 -8.03
CA HIS A 460 -11.82 0.02 -9.45
C HIS A 460 -13.05 0.42 -10.29
N GLN A 461 -14.24 0.34 -9.70
CA GLN A 461 -15.55 0.43 -10.36
C GLN A 461 -16.56 1.09 -9.42
N GLU A 462 -17.74 1.48 -9.92
CA GLU A 462 -18.83 1.99 -9.07
C GLU A 462 -19.19 1.01 -7.92
N VAL A 463 -19.53 1.53 -6.73
CA VAL A 463 -19.93 0.71 -5.56
C VAL A 463 -21.40 0.81 -5.20
N VAL A 464 -22.05 1.94 -5.50
CA VAL A 464 -23.44 2.13 -5.15
C VAL A 464 -24.30 1.20 -6.01
N GLY A 465 -25.18 0.44 -5.36
CA GLY A 465 -26.06 -0.52 -6.03
C GLY A 465 -25.36 -1.79 -6.56
N LYS A 466 -24.09 -2.04 -6.23
CA LYS A 466 -23.43 -3.29 -6.56
C LYS A 466 -23.80 -4.43 -5.62
N GLU A 467 -23.76 -5.65 -6.15
CA GLU A 467 -23.90 -6.84 -5.34
C GLU A 467 -22.81 -6.88 -4.25
N PRO A 468 -23.15 -7.20 -2.99
CA PRO A 468 -22.22 -7.11 -1.86
C PRO A 468 -21.23 -8.28 -1.88
N ARG A 469 -20.29 -8.28 -2.82
CA ARG A 469 -19.18 -9.25 -2.95
C ARG A 469 -17.87 -8.55 -3.24
N ILE A 470 -16.75 -9.14 -2.83
CA ILE A 470 -15.41 -8.64 -3.19
C ILE A 470 -15.11 -9.09 -4.62
N ALA A 471 -14.98 -8.13 -5.53
CA ALA A 471 -14.90 -8.39 -6.97
C ALA A 471 -13.45 -8.49 -7.50
N GLY A 472 -12.54 -7.71 -6.96
CA GLY A 472 -11.13 -7.68 -7.35
C GLY A 472 -10.19 -8.07 -6.23
N HIS A 473 -8.93 -8.38 -6.60
CA HIS A 473 -7.89 -8.72 -5.64
C HIS A 473 -7.56 -7.60 -4.64
N PHE A 474 -7.86 -6.35 -4.97
CA PHE A 474 -7.49 -5.22 -4.12
C PHE A 474 -8.69 -4.40 -3.67
N ASP A 475 -9.91 -4.73 -4.11
CA ASP A 475 -11.10 -3.93 -3.79
C ASP A 475 -11.49 -4.10 -2.31
N LEU A 476 -11.71 -2.97 -1.63
CA LEU A 476 -12.01 -2.91 -0.20
C LEU A 476 -13.48 -2.59 0.08
N ALA A 477 -14.16 -1.87 -0.80
CA ALA A 477 -15.46 -1.24 -0.52
C ALA A 477 -16.54 -2.20 -0.02
N LEU A 478 -16.47 -3.48 -0.40
CA LEU A 478 -17.44 -4.51 -0.03
C LEU A 478 -16.86 -5.57 0.91
N ASP A 479 -15.66 -5.33 1.46
CA ASP A 479 -15.01 -6.18 2.45
C ASP A 479 -15.41 -5.76 3.88
N PRO A 480 -16.30 -6.52 4.57
CA PRO A 480 -16.75 -6.16 5.92
C PRO A 480 -15.65 -6.20 6.97
N VAL A 481 -14.58 -6.96 6.74
CA VAL A 481 -13.43 -7.04 7.66
C VAL A 481 -12.62 -5.75 7.53
N LYS A 482 -12.16 -5.43 6.32
CA LYS A 482 -11.28 -4.27 6.15
C LYS A 482 -12.01 -2.95 6.37
N MET A 483 -13.25 -2.78 5.89
CA MET A 483 -13.96 -1.51 6.08
C MET A 483 -14.22 -1.17 7.55
N THR A 484 -14.52 -2.18 8.39
CA THR A 484 -14.70 -1.97 9.83
C THR A 484 -13.37 -1.71 10.55
N GLN A 485 -12.30 -2.38 10.12
CA GLN A 485 -10.95 -2.08 10.61
C GLN A 485 -10.48 -0.68 10.22
N LEU A 486 -10.77 -0.22 8.99
CA LEU A 486 -10.44 1.13 8.53
C LEU A 486 -11.10 2.18 9.41
N ALA A 487 -12.38 1.98 9.75
CA ALA A 487 -13.08 2.85 10.66
C ALA A 487 -12.44 2.83 12.06
N ALA A 488 -12.27 1.65 12.66
CA ALA A 488 -11.70 1.53 14.00
C ALA A 488 -10.27 2.10 14.12
N CYS A 489 -9.43 1.86 13.12
CA CYS A 489 -8.02 2.27 13.14
C CYS A 489 -7.80 3.73 12.72
N SER A 490 -8.77 4.39 12.09
CA SER A 490 -8.71 5.84 11.81
C SER A 490 -8.51 6.65 13.09
N LEU A 491 -9.21 6.25 14.17
CA LEU A 491 -9.08 6.83 15.51
C LEU A 491 -7.66 6.74 16.04
N ALA A 492 -7.03 5.57 15.85
CA ALA A 492 -5.68 5.32 16.34
C ALA A 492 -4.63 6.14 15.60
N PHE A 493 -4.70 6.18 14.26
CA PHE A 493 -3.71 6.87 13.45
C PHE A 493 -3.89 8.39 13.47
N ILE A 494 -5.11 8.90 13.22
CA ILE A 494 -5.36 10.35 13.12
C ILE A 494 -5.08 11.06 14.45
N ARG A 495 -5.54 10.50 15.57
CA ARG A 495 -5.34 11.10 16.91
C ARG A 495 -3.96 10.80 17.50
N GLY A 496 -3.19 9.88 16.92
CA GLY A 496 -1.93 9.40 17.48
C GLY A 496 -2.14 8.66 18.81
N ASP A 497 -3.02 7.67 18.84
CA ASP A 497 -3.31 6.89 20.06
C ASP A 497 -2.15 5.96 20.47
N VAL A 498 -1.20 5.71 19.57
CA VAL A 498 0.10 5.11 19.87
C VAL A 498 1.14 6.21 19.94
N GLN A 499 1.98 6.17 20.97
CA GLN A 499 3.09 7.08 21.13
C GLN A 499 4.09 6.91 20.00
N THR A 500 4.58 8.03 19.48
CA THR A 500 5.73 8.06 18.58
C THR A 500 6.96 7.46 19.28
N ALA A 501 7.86 6.86 18.50
CA ALA A 501 9.10 6.29 19.01
C ALA A 501 9.88 7.27 19.88
N ARG A 502 10.53 6.76 20.92
CA ARG A 502 11.39 7.56 21.81
C ARG A 502 12.72 7.89 21.15
N GLU A 503 13.19 7.01 20.28
CA GLU A 503 14.43 7.15 19.54
C GLU A 503 14.18 7.11 18.04
N VAL A 504 14.94 7.94 17.30
CA VAL A 504 15.02 7.92 15.84
C VAL A 504 16.43 7.50 15.44
N VAL A 505 16.56 6.33 14.83
CA VAL A 505 17.83 5.86 14.27
C VAL A 505 17.93 6.24 12.80
N THR A 506 19.00 6.91 12.43
CA THR A 506 19.22 7.36 11.05
C THR A 506 20.21 6.49 10.31
N ARG A 507 19.93 6.22 9.04
CA ARG A 507 20.87 5.65 8.07
C ARG A 507 21.45 6.75 7.19
N THR A 508 22.73 6.65 6.88
CA THR A 508 23.44 7.53 5.94
C THR A 508 24.17 6.69 4.91
N TYR A 509 24.30 7.21 3.70
CA TYR A 509 24.96 6.54 2.59
C TYR A 509 25.90 7.49 1.88
N THR A 510 27.03 6.97 1.44
CA THR A 510 27.83 7.63 0.40
C THR A 510 27.11 7.52 -0.95
N PRO A 511 27.37 8.41 -1.92
CA PRO A 511 26.82 8.27 -3.27
C PRO A 511 27.23 6.96 -3.94
N GLU A 512 28.40 6.42 -3.56
CA GLU A 512 28.91 5.13 -4.01
C GLU A 512 28.06 3.97 -3.48
N GLN A 513 27.69 3.97 -2.20
CA GLN A 513 26.82 2.94 -1.62
C GLN A 513 25.42 2.95 -2.24
N VAL A 514 24.88 4.13 -2.54
CA VAL A 514 23.58 4.25 -3.23
C VAL A 514 23.60 3.58 -4.60
N ARG A 515 24.71 3.72 -5.35
CA ARG A 515 24.84 3.05 -6.65
C ARG A 515 25.16 1.58 -6.48
N GLU A 516 26.01 1.25 -5.53
CA GLU A 516 26.41 -0.14 -5.27
C GLU A 516 25.23 -1.00 -4.81
N SER A 517 24.25 -0.41 -4.12
CA SER A 517 23.05 -1.14 -3.69
C SER A 517 22.27 -1.74 -4.86
N ILE A 518 22.42 -1.23 -6.09
CA ILE A 518 21.84 -1.81 -7.32
C ILE A 518 22.36 -3.24 -7.54
N ARG A 519 23.65 -3.50 -7.27
CA ARG A 519 24.26 -4.84 -7.37
C ARG A 519 23.95 -5.76 -6.20
N LEU A 520 23.35 -5.23 -5.14
CA LEU A 520 22.84 -6.02 -4.02
C LEU A 520 21.44 -6.60 -4.30
N THR A 521 20.84 -6.28 -5.44
CA THR A 521 19.61 -6.92 -5.92
C THR A 521 19.76 -8.45 -5.92
N GLY A 522 18.87 -9.14 -5.20
CA GLY A 522 18.94 -10.59 -4.99
C GLY A 522 19.52 -11.04 -3.64
N ARG A 523 20.15 -10.14 -2.87
CA ARG A 523 20.56 -10.39 -1.47
C ARG A 523 19.36 -10.31 -0.54
N ARG A 524 18.58 -11.39 -0.47
CA ARG A 524 17.39 -11.49 0.39
C ARG A 524 17.66 -11.25 1.86
N ASP A 525 18.87 -11.57 2.33
CA ASP A 525 19.30 -11.31 3.70
C ASP A 525 19.46 -9.82 4.03
N LEU A 526 19.61 -8.97 3.01
CA LEU A 526 19.65 -7.51 3.16
C LEU A 526 18.31 -6.85 2.83
N MET A 527 17.36 -7.57 2.24
CA MET A 527 16.03 -7.04 1.91
C MET A 527 15.29 -6.71 3.21
N PRO A 528 14.56 -5.57 3.31
CA PRO A 528 14.28 -4.59 2.25
C PRO A 528 15.26 -3.40 2.21
N PHE A 529 16.24 -3.35 3.11
CA PHE A 529 17.13 -2.20 3.28
C PHE A 529 18.34 -2.20 2.34
N PHE A 530 18.87 -3.33 1.88
CA PHE A 530 20.11 -3.36 1.08
C PHE A 530 21.25 -2.56 1.73
N THR A 531 21.27 -2.55 3.07
CA THR A 531 22.21 -1.80 3.91
C THR A 531 22.92 -2.80 4.81
N PRO A 532 24.12 -3.26 4.43
CA PRO A 532 24.89 -4.18 5.25
C PRO A 532 25.06 -3.67 6.69
N GLY A 533 24.85 -4.55 7.67
CA GLY A 533 24.94 -4.21 9.10
C GLY A 533 23.73 -3.48 9.68
N PHE A 534 22.68 -3.21 8.90
CA PHE A 534 21.44 -2.62 9.43
C PHE A 534 20.48 -3.71 9.95
N PRO A 535 20.13 -3.73 11.25
CA PRO A 535 19.25 -4.75 11.81
C PRO A 535 17.80 -4.62 11.29
N LEU A 536 17.25 -5.69 10.70
CA LEU A 536 15.89 -5.67 10.14
C LEU A 536 14.78 -5.49 11.19
N ALA A 537 15.04 -5.85 12.44
CA ALA A 537 14.10 -5.65 13.56
C ALA A 537 14.08 -4.21 14.08
N LEU A 538 15.07 -3.38 13.72
CA LEU A 538 15.21 -2.02 14.25
C LEU A 538 13.96 -1.13 14.04
N PRO A 539 13.28 -1.15 12.88
CA PRO A 539 12.05 -0.37 12.67
C PRO A 539 10.85 -0.83 13.51
N LEU A 540 10.94 -1.98 14.17
CA LEU A 540 9.92 -2.44 15.11
C LEU A 540 10.21 -1.98 16.55
N LYS A 541 11.43 -1.49 16.80
CA LYS A 541 11.88 -1.00 18.12
C LYS A 541 12.01 0.52 18.20
N HIS A 542 12.46 1.16 17.12
CA HIS A 542 12.72 2.60 17.03
C HIS A 542 12.15 3.17 15.74
N ALA A 543 11.95 4.49 15.69
CA ALA A 543 11.70 5.15 14.43
C ALA A 543 12.98 5.11 13.58
N VAL A 544 12.85 4.90 12.27
CA VAL A 544 14.03 4.88 11.38
C VAL A 544 13.84 5.86 10.23
N ARG A 545 14.93 6.52 9.83
CA ARG A 545 14.95 7.50 8.73
C ARG A 545 16.25 7.40 7.92
N VAL A 546 16.23 7.87 6.68
CA VAL A 546 17.44 8.20 5.94
C VAL A 546 17.81 9.66 6.23
N ALA A 547 19.00 9.90 6.76
CA ALA A 547 19.50 11.25 7.00
C ALA A 547 20.23 11.85 5.80
N SER A 548 20.96 11.03 5.03
CA SER A 548 21.68 11.51 3.85
C SER A 548 21.97 10.38 2.85
N PHE A 549 21.92 10.73 1.57
CA PHE A 549 22.40 9.92 0.43
C PHE A 549 23.78 10.38 -0.08
N ASP A 550 24.35 11.39 0.57
CA ASP A 550 25.67 11.96 0.33
C ASP A 550 26.36 12.26 1.66
N GLY A 551 26.49 11.22 2.49
CA GLY A 551 27.05 11.30 3.83
C GLY A 551 28.03 10.16 4.11
N PRO A 552 28.55 10.05 5.33
CA PRO A 552 29.36 8.90 5.72
C PRO A 552 28.55 7.60 5.65
N PRO A 553 29.21 6.44 5.46
CA PRO A 553 28.52 5.16 5.46
C PRO A 553 27.89 4.87 6.82
N PHE A 554 26.72 4.21 6.82
CA PHE A 554 26.10 3.69 8.04
C PHE A 554 27.09 2.83 8.83
N THR A 555 27.14 3.04 10.13
CA THR A 555 27.94 2.23 11.07
C THR A 555 27.04 1.15 11.66
N GLU A 556 27.47 -0.10 11.59
CA GLU A 556 26.76 -1.23 12.17
C GLU A 556 26.45 -0.99 13.66
N ILE A 557 25.24 -1.35 14.06
CA ILE A 557 24.76 -1.22 15.44
C ILE A 557 24.49 -2.62 15.96
N PRO A 558 25.12 -3.04 17.08
CA PRO A 558 24.77 -4.28 17.74
C PRO A 558 23.29 -4.28 18.11
N PHE A 559 22.57 -5.31 17.67
CA PHE A 559 21.14 -5.41 17.95
C PHE A 559 20.81 -6.83 18.44
N PRO A 560 20.33 -6.99 19.67
CA PRO A 560 20.00 -8.29 20.21
C PRO A 560 18.75 -8.85 19.52
N ASP A 561 18.77 -10.16 19.22
CA ASP A 561 17.58 -10.88 18.85
C ASP A 561 16.67 -11.02 20.08
N GLU A 562 15.57 -10.26 20.07
CA GLU A 562 14.59 -10.22 21.15
C GLU A 562 13.28 -10.88 20.71
N ASN A 563 12.67 -11.66 21.61
CA ASN A 563 11.32 -12.18 21.43
C ASN A 563 10.55 -12.08 22.76
N PRO A 564 9.48 -11.27 22.83
CA PRO A 564 8.95 -10.41 21.77
C PRO A 564 9.92 -9.30 21.35
N ILE A 565 9.77 -8.82 20.11
CA ILE A 565 10.30 -7.52 19.70
C ILE A 565 9.40 -6.45 20.32
N VAL A 566 9.97 -5.53 21.09
CA VAL A 566 9.22 -4.52 21.85
C VAL A 566 9.59 -3.13 21.36
N ALA A 567 8.59 -2.36 20.92
CA ALA A 567 8.77 -0.94 20.62
C ALA A 567 9.31 -0.18 21.84
N ASP A 568 10.18 0.81 21.65
CA ASP A 568 10.84 1.54 22.75
C ASP A 568 9.88 2.31 23.67
N THR A 569 8.64 2.53 23.24
CA THR A 569 7.53 3.06 24.04
C THR A 569 6.93 2.02 25.00
N GLY A 570 7.12 0.73 24.72
CA GLY A 570 6.52 -0.41 25.41
C GLY A 570 5.09 -0.73 24.96
N GLN A 571 4.51 0.07 24.05
CA GLN A 571 3.09 -0.03 23.65
C GLN A 571 2.82 -1.05 22.56
N ILE A 572 3.82 -1.47 21.79
CA ILE A 572 3.69 -2.50 20.76
C ILE A 572 4.65 -3.65 21.06
N LYS A 573 4.15 -4.88 21.01
CA LYS A 573 4.93 -6.12 21.22
C LYS A 573 4.62 -7.10 20.09
N TRP A 574 5.64 -7.60 19.43
CA TRP A 574 5.53 -8.61 18.37
C TRP A 574 6.18 -9.91 18.82
N PHE A 575 5.35 -10.92 19.08
CA PHE A 575 5.78 -12.26 19.46
C PHE A 575 5.84 -13.16 18.24
N VAL A 576 6.88 -14.00 18.16
CA VAL A 576 6.99 -15.04 17.14
C VAL A 576 7.41 -16.35 17.79
N LYS A 577 6.73 -17.45 17.47
CA LYS A 577 7.04 -18.80 17.96
C LYS A 577 7.49 -19.65 16.78
N ASN A 578 8.79 -19.91 16.70
CA ASN A 578 9.44 -20.77 15.69
C ASN A 578 9.04 -20.48 14.24
N GLY A 579 8.63 -19.25 13.91
CA GLY A 579 8.13 -18.87 12.58
C GLY A 579 6.79 -19.53 12.18
N THR A 580 6.13 -20.25 13.08
CA THR A 580 4.87 -20.96 12.78
C THR A 580 3.65 -20.26 13.37
N ALA A 581 3.86 -19.48 14.43
CA ALA A 581 2.82 -18.66 15.04
C ALA A 581 3.39 -17.30 15.42
N GLY A 582 2.52 -16.30 15.42
CA GLY A 582 2.89 -14.92 15.69
C GLY A 582 1.71 -14.12 16.22
N LEU A 583 2.00 -13.14 17.05
CA LEU A 583 1.02 -12.32 17.75
C LEU A 583 1.56 -10.89 17.90
N VAL A 584 0.77 -9.90 17.51
CA VAL A 584 1.05 -8.49 17.78
C VAL A 584 0.06 -7.98 18.82
N VAL A 585 0.58 -7.37 19.87
CA VAL A 585 -0.19 -6.74 20.94
C VAL A 585 0.08 -5.24 20.94
N VAL A 586 -0.98 -4.45 20.90
CA VAL A 586 -0.95 -3.01 21.14
C VAL A 586 -1.62 -2.72 22.47
N ASP A 587 -0.90 -2.04 23.36
CA ASP A 587 -1.38 -1.65 24.68
C ASP A 587 -1.12 -0.16 24.91
N SER A 588 -2.04 0.67 24.40
CA SER A 588 -2.06 2.11 24.62
C SER A 588 -3.25 2.51 25.52
N PRO A 589 -3.24 3.73 26.09
CA PRO A 589 -4.33 4.20 26.94
C PRO A 589 -5.69 4.23 26.22
N ARG A 590 -5.74 4.71 24.97
CA ARG A 590 -6.98 4.94 24.19
C ARG A 590 -7.26 3.85 23.16
N TRP A 591 -6.27 3.01 22.87
CA TRP A 591 -6.38 1.94 21.88
C TRP A 591 -5.65 0.67 22.32
N LYS A 592 -6.31 -0.47 22.16
CA LYS A 592 -5.74 -1.79 22.41
C LYS A 592 -6.01 -2.70 21.22
N ALA A 593 -5.06 -3.58 20.93
CA ALA A 593 -5.23 -4.57 19.89
C ALA A 593 -4.51 -5.87 20.22
N VAL A 594 -5.09 -6.99 19.77
CA VAL A 594 -4.45 -8.31 19.76
C VAL A 594 -4.70 -8.90 18.38
N VAL A 595 -3.63 -9.19 17.65
CA VAL A 595 -3.68 -9.55 16.22
C VAL A 595 -2.78 -10.73 15.94
N GLY A 596 -3.30 -11.79 15.34
CA GLY A 596 -2.53 -12.96 14.92
C GLY A 596 -3.11 -14.26 15.45
N HIS A 597 -2.23 -15.17 15.88
CA HIS A 597 -2.59 -16.49 16.39
C HIS A 597 -3.02 -16.41 17.87
N LEU A 598 -4.31 -16.22 18.12
CA LEU A 598 -4.85 -15.85 19.44
C LEU A 598 -4.80 -16.97 20.48
N LYS A 599 -4.61 -18.23 20.07
CA LYS A 599 -4.43 -19.37 20.99
C LYS A 599 -3.01 -19.52 21.53
N GLU A 600 -2.05 -18.85 20.89
CA GLU A 600 -0.63 -18.91 21.24
C GLU A 600 -0.21 -17.72 22.12
N VAL A 601 -1.19 -17.09 22.80
CA VAL A 601 -0.96 -15.96 23.71
C VAL A 601 0.04 -16.39 24.79
N PRO A 602 1.19 -15.70 24.92
CA PRO A 602 2.15 -16.02 25.97
C PRO A 602 1.62 -15.60 27.34
N ASP A 603 1.98 -16.37 28.38
CA ASP A 603 1.62 -16.13 29.80
C ASP A 603 2.13 -14.77 30.30
N ARG A 604 1.39 -13.68 30.03
CA ARG A 604 1.61 -12.36 30.63
C ARG A 604 0.28 -11.66 30.87
N PRO A 605 0.14 -10.91 31.97
CA PRO A 605 -1.05 -10.12 32.21
C PRO A 605 -1.15 -9.01 31.16
N LEU A 606 -2.09 -9.16 30.23
CA LEU A 606 -2.57 -8.07 29.38
C LEU A 606 -3.75 -7.38 30.08
N GLN A 607 -3.92 -6.08 29.86
CA GLN A 607 -5.13 -5.38 30.30
C GLN A 607 -6.37 -5.91 29.58
N VAL A 608 -6.21 -6.35 28.33
CA VAL A 608 -7.23 -7.03 27.52
C VAL A 608 -6.75 -8.44 27.22
N ASP A 609 -7.43 -9.43 27.78
CA ASP A 609 -7.19 -10.85 27.59
C ASP A 609 -8.25 -11.38 26.60
N VAL A 610 -7.81 -12.16 25.61
CA VAL A 610 -8.65 -12.59 24.48
C VAL A 610 -8.69 -14.11 24.45
N LYS A 611 -9.88 -14.67 24.67
CA LYS A 611 -10.12 -16.11 24.74
C LYS A 611 -11.13 -16.49 23.68
N VAL A 612 -10.65 -16.79 22.48
CA VAL A 612 -11.51 -17.07 21.32
C VAL A 612 -11.27 -18.45 20.72
N GLU A 613 -12.29 -18.97 20.07
CA GLU A 613 -12.29 -20.27 19.39
C GLU A 613 -11.49 -20.22 18.07
N ASN A 614 -11.38 -19.03 17.46
CA ASN A 614 -10.69 -18.81 16.19
C ASN A 614 -9.18 -19.03 16.35
N ASP A 615 -8.55 -19.66 15.37
CA ASP A 615 -7.09 -19.83 15.35
C ASP A 615 -6.37 -18.51 15.07
N PHE A 616 -6.93 -17.68 14.18
CA PHE A 616 -6.38 -16.41 13.76
C PHE A 616 -7.45 -15.33 13.74
N ALA A 617 -7.21 -14.20 14.41
CA ALA A 617 -8.10 -13.04 14.35
C ALA A 617 -7.37 -11.74 14.71
N ALA A 618 -8.05 -10.63 14.45
CA ALA A 618 -7.67 -9.30 14.88
C ALA A 618 -8.80 -8.69 15.71
N ILE A 619 -8.50 -8.38 16.97
CA ILE A 619 -9.41 -7.70 17.89
C ILE A 619 -8.81 -6.35 18.25
N THR A 620 -9.57 -5.27 18.05
CA THR A 620 -9.19 -3.91 18.44
C THR A 620 -10.25 -3.30 19.35
N MET A 621 -9.83 -2.44 20.26
CA MET A 621 -10.69 -1.68 21.18
C MET A 621 -10.26 -0.21 21.18
N CYS A 622 -11.11 0.69 20.71
CA CYS A 622 -10.81 2.12 20.56
C CYS A 622 -11.79 2.97 21.37
N SER A 623 -11.31 3.93 22.16
CA SER A 623 -12.17 4.97 22.74
C SER A 623 -12.75 5.89 21.65
N LEU A 624 -14.06 6.13 21.69
CA LEU A 624 -14.74 7.09 20.81
C LEU A 624 -14.82 8.51 21.39
N ASP A 625 -14.53 8.68 22.68
CA ASP A 625 -14.69 9.93 23.44
C ASP A 625 -13.34 10.54 23.88
N ASP A 626 -12.25 10.08 23.28
CA ASP A 626 -10.89 10.55 23.51
C ASP A 626 -10.37 10.36 24.96
N GLN A 627 -10.98 9.43 25.70
CA GLN A 627 -10.55 9.05 27.06
C GLN A 627 -9.77 7.74 27.05
N PRO A 628 -8.89 7.49 28.05
CA PRO A 628 -8.35 6.15 28.26
C PRO A 628 -9.48 5.12 28.37
N ILE A 629 -9.31 3.92 27.82
CA ILE A 629 -10.35 2.86 27.77
C ILE A 629 -10.98 2.61 29.13
N ALA A 630 -10.19 2.65 30.21
CA ALA A 630 -10.68 2.46 31.58
C ALA A 630 -11.67 3.53 32.07
N ARG A 631 -11.80 4.66 31.36
CA ARG A 631 -12.69 5.80 31.68
C ARG A 631 -13.60 6.20 30.51
N ALA A 632 -13.42 5.58 29.35
CA ALA A 632 -14.24 5.84 28.18
C ALA A 632 -15.68 5.35 28.41
N ARG A 633 -16.64 6.18 28.02
CA ARG A 633 -18.08 5.89 28.04
C ARG A 633 -18.55 5.22 26.77
N ARG A 634 -17.84 5.44 25.66
CA ARG A 634 -18.13 4.83 24.36
C ARG A 634 -16.87 4.20 23.80
N ILE A 635 -16.91 2.90 23.54
CA ILE A 635 -15.78 2.15 23.00
C ILE A 635 -16.25 1.39 21.77
N LEU A 636 -15.47 1.49 20.69
CA LEU A 636 -15.65 0.67 19.50
C LEU A 636 -14.76 -0.56 19.62
N VAL A 637 -15.34 -1.75 19.51
CA VAL A 637 -14.60 -3.00 19.41
C VAL A 637 -14.74 -3.53 17.99
N SER A 638 -13.63 -3.80 17.29
CA SER A 638 -13.65 -4.59 16.06
C SER A 638 -13.11 -5.98 16.35
N ALA A 639 -13.79 -7.02 15.90
CA ALA A 639 -13.39 -8.42 16.05
C ALA A 639 -13.55 -9.12 14.70
N THR A 640 -12.42 -9.41 14.05
CA THR A 640 -12.39 -9.81 12.64
C THR A 640 -11.46 -10.99 12.41
N ALA A 641 -11.88 -11.93 11.57
CA ALA A 641 -11.09 -13.08 11.15
C ALA A 641 -11.12 -13.19 9.61
N ARG A 642 -11.35 -14.38 9.06
CA ARG A 642 -11.42 -14.59 7.61
C ARG A 642 -12.66 -13.96 6.98
N VAL A 643 -12.50 -13.53 5.73
CA VAL A 643 -13.59 -13.06 4.85
C VAL A 643 -13.55 -13.82 3.53
N GLY A 644 -14.71 -14.07 2.95
CA GLY A 644 -14.87 -14.71 1.65
C GLY A 644 -16.14 -14.24 0.94
N ASN A 645 -16.37 -14.77 -0.26
CA ASN A 645 -17.66 -14.65 -0.95
C ASN A 645 -18.46 -15.96 -0.73
N THR A 646 -19.79 -15.88 -0.76
CA THR A 646 -20.65 -17.07 -0.63
C THR A 646 -20.30 -18.11 -1.71
N GLY A 647 -20.02 -19.34 -1.28
CA GLY A 647 -19.66 -20.44 -2.17
C GLY A 647 -18.26 -20.36 -2.77
N GLN A 648 -17.40 -19.46 -2.30
CA GLN A 648 -15.99 -19.42 -2.66
C GLN A 648 -15.31 -20.76 -2.36
N LYS A 649 -14.42 -21.22 -3.25
CA LYS A 649 -13.68 -22.47 -3.10
C LYS A 649 -12.20 -22.26 -3.33
N TRP A 650 -11.41 -22.55 -2.32
CA TRP A 650 -9.95 -22.64 -2.42
C TRP A 650 -9.54 -23.98 -3.01
N ASN A 651 -8.42 -24.00 -3.71
CA ASN A 651 -7.74 -25.26 -3.98
C ASN A 651 -7.13 -25.84 -2.68
N ALA A 652 -6.66 -27.09 -2.72
CA ALA A 652 -6.22 -27.82 -1.53
C ALA A 652 -5.08 -27.14 -0.73
N ASP A 653 -4.13 -26.48 -1.42
CA ASP A 653 -3.01 -25.76 -0.79
C ASP A 653 -3.35 -24.30 -0.42
N ARG A 654 -4.58 -23.85 -0.71
CA ARG A 654 -5.07 -22.49 -0.51
C ARG A 654 -4.19 -21.40 -1.15
N THR A 655 -3.58 -21.67 -2.30
CA THR A 655 -2.81 -20.68 -3.08
C THR A 655 -3.59 -20.07 -4.24
N THR A 656 -4.76 -20.60 -4.59
CA THR A 656 -5.67 -20.04 -5.60
C THR A 656 -7.13 -20.36 -5.27
N LEU A 657 -8.07 -19.73 -5.98
CA LEU A 657 -9.48 -20.12 -5.98
C LEU A 657 -9.82 -20.98 -7.19
N GLU A 658 -10.57 -22.04 -6.94
CA GLU A 658 -11.29 -22.83 -7.94
C GLU A 658 -12.63 -22.17 -8.28
N ASP A 659 -13.22 -21.47 -7.31
CA ASP A 659 -14.44 -20.66 -7.49
C ASP A 659 -14.29 -19.36 -6.70
N TRP A 660 -14.49 -18.22 -7.37
CA TRP A 660 -14.41 -16.89 -6.75
C TRP A 660 -15.54 -16.64 -5.74
N GLY A 661 -16.65 -17.35 -5.89
CA GLY A 661 -17.88 -17.18 -5.13
C GLY A 661 -18.78 -16.05 -5.66
N ARG A 662 -19.93 -15.91 -5.00
CA ARG A 662 -20.99 -14.95 -5.31
C ARG A 662 -21.35 -14.11 -4.08
N ALA A 663 -22.18 -13.09 -4.28
CA ALA A 663 -22.74 -12.33 -3.17
C ALA A 663 -23.68 -13.21 -2.30
N PRO A 664 -23.84 -12.86 -1.00
CA PRO A 664 -23.10 -11.81 -0.28
C PRO A 664 -21.70 -12.26 0.14
N THR A 665 -20.89 -11.31 0.62
CA THR A 665 -19.72 -11.59 1.44
C THR A 665 -20.10 -12.35 2.70
N VAL A 666 -19.20 -13.21 3.13
CA VAL A 666 -19.32 -14.01 4.34
C VAL A 666 -18.08 -13.86 5.20
N ILE A 667 -18.23 -13.94 6.51
CA ILE A 667 -17.14 -13.84 7.48
C ILE A 667 -17.07 -15.10 8.33
N GLU A 668 -15.86 -15.45 8.75
CA GLU A 668 -15.67 -16.30 9.90
C GLU A 668 -15.94 -15.45 11.15
N VAL A 669 -16.96 -15.84 11.92
CA VAL A 669 -17.36 -15.07 13.10
C VAL A 669 -16.35 -15.29 14.23
N VAL A 670 -15.93 -14.20 14.88
CA VAL A 670 -15.08 -14.29 16.07
C VAL A 670 -15.93 -14.70 17.27
N ARG A 671 -15.62 -15.84 17.89
CA ARG A 671 -16.39 -16.46 18.98
C ARG A 671 -15.54 -16.62 20.23
N GLY A 672 -16.07 -16.22 21.37
CA GLY A 672 -15.41 -16.33 22.67
C GLY A 672 -15.49 -15.04 23.46
N ASP A 673 -14.50 -14.78 24.31
CA ASP A 673 -14.55 -13.72 25.30
C ASP A 673 -13.39 -12.73 25.18
N VAL A 674 -13.71 -11.44 25.38
CA VAL A 674 -12.74 -10.38 25.63
C VAL A 674 -12.88 -9.95 27.08
N GLU A 675 -11.84 -10.20 27.88
CA GLU A 675 -11.79 -9.89 29.30
C GLU A 675 -10.92 -8.67 29.55
N ILE A 676 -11.47 -7.69 30.27
CA ILE A 676 -10.82 -6.39 30.51
C ILE A 676 -10.58 -6.25 31.99
N LYS A 677 -9.30 -6.29 32.38
CA LYS A 677 -8.87 -6.28 33.78
C LYS A 677 -8.80 -4.87 34.34
N GLY A 678 -9.12 -4.71 35.62
CA GLY A 678 -9.01 -3.42 36.34
C GLY A 678 -10.02 -2.37 35.89
N TRP A 679 -11.13 -2.77 35.27
CA TRP A 679 -12.14 -1.85 34.77
C TRP A 679 -13.27 -1.66 35.78
N SER A 680 -13.36 -0.47 36.37
CA SER A 680 -14.32 -0.12 37.41
C SER A 680 -15.62 0.51 36.86
N ALA A 681 -16.27 -0.18 35.92
CA ALA A 681 -17.61 0.22 35.44
C ALA A 681 -18.71 -0.36 36.35
N LYS A 682 -19.86 0.30 36.43
CA LYS A 682 -21.10 -0.23 37.05
C LYS A 682 -21.85 -1.14 36.10
N ARG A 683 -21.85 -0.78 34.81
CA ARG A 683 -22.59 -1.48 33.76
C ARG A 683 -21.93 -1.24 32.40
N ILE A 684 -21.92 -2.26 31.56
CA ILE A 684 -21.47 -2.17 30.17
C ILE A 684 -22.51 -2.85 29.28
N ASP A 685 -23.14 -2.05 28.42
CA ASP A 685 -24.02 -2.55 27.36
C ASP A 685 -23.24 -2.70 26.05
N CYS A 686 -23.42 -3.85 25.41
CA CYS A 686 -22.72 -4.26 24.20
C CYS A 686 -23.74 -4.39 23.06
N GLN A 687 -23.62 -3.56 22.03
CA GLN A 687 -24.46 -3.63 20.84
C GLN A 687 -23.63 -4.18 19.66
N PRO A 688 -23.90 -5.42 19.18
CA PRO A 688 -23.36 -5.89 17.91
C PRO A 688 -23.86 -5.01 16.77
N LEU A 689 -23.01 -4.81 15.76
CA LEU A 689 -23.34 -4.00 14.59
C LEU A 689 -23.19 -4.83 13.30
N ASP A 690 -24.05 -4.56 12.32
CA ASP A 690 -23.86 -5.04 10.96
C ASP A 690 -22.63 -4.36 10.32
N ALA A 691 -22.18 -4.82 9.15
CA ALA A 691 -21.00 -4.23 8.49
C ALA A 691 -21.15 -2.72 8.14
N ASN A 692 -22.36 -2.18 8.23
CA ASN A 692 -22.69 -0.79 7.94
C ASN A 692 -22.76 0.10 9.18
N GLY A 693 -22.64 -0.48 10.38
CA GLY A 693 -22.66 0.20 11.66
C GLY A 693 -24.06 0.33 12.27
N ARG A 694 -25.05 -0.40 11.74
CA ARG A 694 -26.43 -0.43 12.27
C ARG A 694 -26.55 -1.50 13.35
N PRO A 695 -27.44 -1.34 14.36
CA PRO A 695 -27.68 -2.37 15.36
C PRO A 695 -28.02 -3.73 14.73
N LEU A 696 -27.28 -4.77 15.13
CA LEU A 696 -27.53 -6.16 14.74
C LEU A 696 -27.97 -6.96 15.97
N GLY A 697 -29.22 -7.41 15.97
CA GLY A 697 -29.81 -8.07 17.13
C GLY A 697 -29.95 -7.15 18.35
N THR A 698 -30.26 -7.73 19.50
CA THR A 698 -30.45 -7.01 20.76
C THR A 698 -29.11 -6.75 21.45
N ALA A 699 -28.95 -5.56 22.05
CA ALA A 699 -27.85 -5.29 22.96
C ALA A 699 -27.87 -6.26 24.15
N PHE A 700 -26.69 -6.63 24.64
CA PHE A 700 -26.51 -7.51 25.80
C PHE A 700 -25.59 -6.86 26.82
N GLN A 701 -25.67 -7.30 28.07
CA GLN A 701 -24.78 -6.81 29.13
C GLN A 701 -23.50 -7.63 29.18
N ALA A 702 -22.36 -6.96 29.34
CA ALA A 702 -21.12 -7.64 29.71
C ALA A 702 -21.26 -8.29 31.09
N SER A 703 -20.47 -9.32 31.37
CA SER A 703 -20.47 -10.01 32.67
C SER A 703 -19.41 -9.42 33.60
N PRO A 704 -19.72 -9.09 34.86
CA PRO A 704 -18.70 -8.66 35.82
C PRO A 704 -17.75 -9.81 36.17
N MET A 705 -16.50 -9.48 36.48
CA MET A 705 -15.45 -10.37 36.98
C MET A 705 -14.89 -9.83 38.30
N ASP A 706 -14.19 -10.66 39.07
CA ASP A 706 -13.57 -10.25 40.35
C ASP A 706 -12.71 -8.97 40.24
N ASN A 707 -12.06 -8.78 39.09
CA ASN A 707 -11.26 -7.59 38.78
C ASN A 707 -11.43 -7.18 37.31
N GLY A 708 -12.66 -6.91 36.88
CA GLY A 708 -12.91 -6.44 35.51
C GLY A 708 -14.26 -6.82 34.93
N TRP A 709 -14.32 -6.88 33.60
CA TRP A 709 -15.53 -7.23 32.85
C TRP A 709 -15.20 -8.17 31.68
N ARG A 710 -16.14 -9.06 31.36
CA ARG A 710 -16.09 -9.99 30.23
C ARG A 710 -17.14 -9.64 29.19
N ILE A 711 -16.71 -9.52 27.94
CA ILE A 711 -17.57 -9.29 26.78
C ILE A 711 -17.56 -10.55 25.91
N THR A 712 -18.72 -11.17 25.76
CA THR A 712 -18.88 -12.36 24.92
C THR A 712 -19.17 -11.98 23.47
N LEU A 713 -18.32 -12.44 22.57
CA LEU A 713 -18.38 -12.23 21.12
C LEU A 713 -19.08 -13.40 20.41
N GLY A 714 -19.57 -13.13 19.20
CA GLY A 714 -20.07 -14.17 18.30
C GLY A 714 -21.55 -14.53 18.45
N GLY A 715 -22.30 -13.94 19.38
CA GLY A 715 -23.76 -14.11 19.45
C GLY A 715 -24.51 -13.64 18.19
N GLN A 716 -23.86 -12.82 17.36
CA GLN A 716 -24.32 -12.34 16.05
C GLN A 716 -23.13 -12.36 15.07
N PRO A 717 -23.35 -12.46 13.75
CA PRO A 717 -22.29 -12.39 12.73
C PRO A 717 -21.80 -10.94 12.50
N ALA A 718 -21.24 -10.35 13.55
CA ALA A 718 -20.76 -8.97 13.58
C ALA A 718 -19.23 -8.92 13.49
N THR A 719 -18.71 -7.92 12.77
CA THR A 719 -17.28 -7.58 12.72
C THR A 719 -16.89 -6.48 13.72
N TRP A 720 -17.87 -5.85 14.35
CA TRP A 720 -17.68 -4.77 15.32
C TRP A 720 -18.88 -4.55 16.23
N TYR A 721 -18.62 -3.96 17.40
CA TYR A 721 -19.54 -3.76 18.51
C TYR A 721 -19.36 -2.35 19.08
N LEU A 722 -20.46 -1.71 19.46
CA LEU A 722 -20.42 -0.49 20.27
C LEU A 722 -20.66 -0.85 21.73
N LEU A 723 -19.71 -0.48 22.59
CA LEU A 723 -19.88 -0.56 24.04
C LEU A 723 -20.29 0.80 24.60
N THR A 724 -21.30 0.79 25.48
CA THR A 724 -21.69 1.94 26.29
C THR A 724 -21.46 1.63 27.75
N VAL A 725 -20.72 2.50 28.44
CA VAL A 725 -20.17 2.23 29.77
C VAL A 725 -20.71 3.25 30.77
N GLU A 726 -21.24 2.75 31.88
CA GLU A 726 -21.72 3.52 33.01
C GLU A 726 -20.75 3.39 34.18
N TYR A 727 -20.34 4.52 34.78
CA TYR A 727 -19.40 4.60 35.91
C TYR A 727 -20.08 5.02 37.21
#